data_AF-A0A2E7ZR57-F1
#
_entry.id   AF-A0A2E7ZR57-F1
#
_cell.length_a   1.000
_cell.length_b   1.000
_cell.length_c   1.000
_cell.angle_alpha   90.00
_cell.angle_beta   90.00
_cell.angle_gamma   90.00
#
_symmetry.space_group_name_H-M   'P 1'
#
loop_
_entity.id
_entity.type
_entity.pdbx_description
1 polymer ?
#
loop_
_entity_poly.entity_id
_entity_poly.type
_entity_poly.pdbx_seq_one_letter_code
_entity_poly.pdbx_strand_id
1 'polypeptide(L)'
;MDWTNTKWNIACIVLMNVVMLGCGSTNPASSEPYDLGVSIPQDTTASTGSDTTSDDSNVVNDSQDAGKDALSTTDTAQQDSGVPSGPVCAKASACVKLKDTPYCDLADNVCVECLIDFHCKDSTNNCEKGKCVDVSCVPGTTTCISDNTLETCQPDGKGFEQTVCPDSAPICVGDKCRFCKPDTIYCKSPDNNNPQSTVVLKCNASGSDADIQKVCPGGQNCVDGKCVTCTPGQQTCVGNKAAICRPDGTGYDPGPDCGAKGLVCVAGLCVNPCASDLKSNTNVGCDYYAVDLDNALVPGAGGKVYDAQNSQFSIIVSNTKAAEAVVTVTEGCSKQKAKYKVAPNGLKIINLPDPIWKMKPANQDGTNINCKAYRVQSSQPIVAYQFNPLSNVGVFSNDASLLLPSNVVGSEYWVMTRQQTHAGLRGYLTVVAVQPGDTIVDVLVTAKTLAGTGQGQSIPAGPWTGMKKFKLKTGQVLNIETDENGADLTGSYIKADKPIVVFGGSEASNSPNTNKCIKAPGSPSGKCQFQGWTCASNADCPVTCCADHLEEQLFPTNSWGKLFMATKAKARGNEKDAWRILASKNGTVVQTIPPQAPIPTLNQGQWYEFESGADFMIVSNQPIQVGQFLASSHAPNPNNDVCTTKYGFQNVCTNMDKLFKAKIACKKNAECPNIQEPTDAKIGDPAFIVTVNVQQYLTDYVFLVPNKYSQNYVNIIKQKNTTVTLDNAPLAPQVFKDFGNAGWQVARLAISQGVHRLTSNNPTGVTVYGWDNYVSYGYPAGAGLSGQQ
;
A
#
# COMPACT_ATOMS: atom_id res chain seq x y z
N MET A 1 -1.12 10.68 59.75
CA MET A 1 0.31 10.66 60.15
C MET A 1 1.11 10.16 58.97
N ASP A 2 2.38 10.54 58.89
CA ASP A 2 3.23 10.35 57.71
C ASP A 2 3.84 8.92 57.63
N TRP A 3 4.80 8.73 56.70
CA TRP A 3 5.65 7.55 56.43
C TRP A 3 5.13 6.55 55.38
N THR A 4 5.58 6.70 54.12
CA THR A 4 6.21 5.62 53.28
C THR A 4 6.77 6.09 51.91
N ASN A 5 6.96 7.40 51.64
CA ASN A 5 7.15 7.89 50.25
C ASN A 5 8.60 8.24 49.82
N THR A 6 9.63 7.80 50.55
CA THR A 6 11.03 8.27 50.35
C THR A 6 12.05 7.22 49.90
N LYS A 7 11.64 5.97 49.65
CA LYS A 7 12.55 4.87 49.25
C LYS A 7 12.39 4.33 47.83
N TRP A 8 11.33 4.69 47.10
CA TRP A 8 11.09 4.19 45.75
C TRP A 8 11.60 5.11 44.63
N ASN A 9 11.63 6.44 44.84
CA ASN A 9 12.09 7.42 43.84
C ASN A 9 13.55 7.26 43.38
N ILE A 10 14.35 6.42 44.06
CA ILE A 10 15.73 6.11 43.68
C ILE A 10 15.77 5.17 42.45
N ALA A 11 14.69 4.44 42.15
CA ALA A 11 14.64 3.54 40.99
C ALA A 11 14.87 4.27 39.65
N CYS A 12 14.29 5.47 39.49
CA CYS A 12 14.43 6.28 38.27
C CYS A 12 15.87 6.79 38.02
N ILE A 13 16.72 6.84 39.06
CA ILE A 13 18.09 7.37 38.95
C ILE A 13 19.01 6.43 38.13
N VAL A 14 18.69 5.13 38.10
CA VAL A 14 19.61 4.09 37.60
C VAL A 14 19.57 3.91 36.08
N LEU A 15 18.46 4.28 35.43
CA LEU A 15 18.30 4.18 33.97
C LEU A 15 19.22 5.12 33.16
N MET A 16 19.91 6.08 33.79
CA MET A 16 20.66 7.13 33.09
C MET A 16 22.19 7.06 33.18
N ASN A 17 22.78 6.05 33.84
CA ASN A 17 24.26 5.94 33.95
C ASN A 17 24.78 4.48 33.98
N VAL A 18 24.94 3.87 32.80
CA VAL A 18 25.78 2.67 32.61
C VAL A 18 26.66 2.82 31.36
N VAL A 19 27.78 3.53 31.50
CA VAL A 19 28.92 3.44 30.55
C VAL A 19 30.22 3.32 31.35
N MET A 20 30.83 2.13 31.29
CA MET A 20 32.25 1.84 31.53
C MET A 20 32.96 2.51 32.73
N LEU A 21 33.06 1.78 33.83
CA LEU A 21 34.29 1.75 34.64
C LEU A 21 34.66 0.29 34.93
N GLY A 22 35.58 -0.26 34.13
CA GLY A 22 36.07 -1.62 34.30
C GLY A 22 37.16 -1.70 35.36
N CYS A 23 36.99 -2.59 36.34
CA CYS A 23 38.11 -3.13 37.12
C CYS A 23 38.52 -4.46 36.50
N GLY A 24 39.77 -4.56 36.03
CA GLY A 24 40.27 -5.78 35.38
C GLY A 24 40.60 -6.90 36.36
N SER A 25 40.46 -8.15 35.90
CA SER A 25 40.98 -9.35 36.55
C SER A 25 41.66 -10.26 35.50
N THR A 26 42.58 -11.12 35.93
CA THR A 26 43.52 -11.84 35.07
C THR A 26 42.99 -13.16 34.51
N ASN A 27 43.46 -13.49 33.30
CA ASN A 27 43.48 -14.82 32.66
C ASN A 27 44.10 -15.93 33.54
N PRO A 28 44.03 -17.24 33.17
CA PRO A 28 42.97 -17.97 32.44
C PRO A 28 42.72 -19.42 32.95
N ALA A 29 41.63 -20.07 32.51
CA ALA A 29 41.44 -21.53 32.49
C ALA A 29 40.28 -21.87 31.51
N SER A 30 40.40 -22.58 30.37
CA SER A 30 41.04 -23.86 30.00
C SER A 30 40.07 -25.07 30.02
N SER A 31 39.41 -25.36 28.88
CA SER A 31 39.11 -26.73 28.42
C SER A 31 38.54 -26.74 26.99
N GLU A 32 39.29 -27.35 26.07
CA GLU A 32 38.77 -27.97 24.85
C GLU A 32 38.53 -29.48 25.13
N PRO A 33 38.31 -30.36 24.13
CA PRO A 33 37.06 -30.52 23.40
C PRO A 33 36.51 -31.96 23.55
N TYR A 34 35.43 -32.29 22.84
CA TYR A 34 35.11 -33.68 22.51
C TYR A 34 34.85 -33.82 21.00
N ASP A 35 35.75 -34.52 20.33
CA ASP A 35 35.63 -34.99 18.95
C ASP A 35 35.48 -36.52 18.95
N LEU A 36 34.65 -37.05 18.05
CA LEU A 36 34.44 -38.49 17.82
C LEU A 36 34.03 -38.73 16.35
N GLY A 37 35.01 -38.73 15.45
CA GLY A 37 34.82 -39.17 14.07
C GLY A 37 34.80 -40.71 13.93
N VAL A 38 33.93 -41.21 13.04
CA VAL A 38 33.97 -42.58 12.46
C VAL A 38 33.63 -42.47 10.97
N SER A 39 34.14 -43.38 10.14
CA SER A 39 34.30 -43.18 8.70
C SER A 39 33.83 -44.36 7.83
N ILE A 40 33.37 -44.05 6.60
CA ILE A 40 33.57 -44.83 5.34
C ILE A 40 32.85 -46.21 5.26
N PRO A 41 32.10 -46.54 4.18
CA PRO A 41 32.69 -46.76 2.84
C PRO A 41 31.89 -46.25 1.62
N GLN A 42 32.45 -46.55 0.44
CA GLN A 42 32.03 -46.14 -0.90
C GLN A 42 31.18 -47.20 -1.60
N ASP A 43 30.40 -46.80 -2.62
CA ASP A 43 30.26 -47.61 -3.84
C ASP A 43 30.12 -46.67 -5.07
N THR A 44 29.92 -47.20 -6.27
CA THR A 44 30.44 -46.64 -7.53
C THR A 44 29.59 -46.99 -8.77
N THR A 45 29.94 -46.43 -9.95
CA THR A 45 29.37 -46.73 -11.30
C THR A 45 27.91 -46.28 -11.54
N ALA A 46 27.37 -46.04 -12.75
CA ALA A 46 27.84 -45.46 -14.05
C ALA A 46 26.56 -45.09 -14.89
N SER A 47 26.47 -44.77 -16.20
CA SER A 47 27.40 -44.66 -17.35
C SER A 47 26.76 -43.87 -18.55
N THR A 48 27.54 -42.98 -19.20
CA THR A 48 27.59 -42.69 -20.68
C THR A 48 26.38 -42.16 -21.52
N GLY A 49 26.72 -41.42 -22.61
CA GLY A 49 25.84 -40.97 -23.71
C GLY A 49 25.59 -39.45 -23.72
N SER A 50 26.18 -38.56 -24.55
CA SER A 50 26.99 -38.55 -25.81
C SER A 50 26.24 -38.38 -27.14
N ASP A 51 26.89 -37.63 -28.04
CA ASP A 51 26.64 -37.36 -29.49
C ASP A 51 25.40 -36.48 -29.83
N THR A 52 25.49 -35.29 -30.46
CA THR A 52 25.96 -34.87 -31.82
C THR A 52 25.03 -35.37 -32.96
N THR A 53 24.93 -34.84 -34.19
CA THR A 53 25.61 -33.84 -35.07
C THR A 53 24.65 -33.61 -36.28
N SER A 54 24.61 -32.54 -37.10
CA SER A 54 25.23 -31.19 -37.17
C SER A 54 24.62 -30.42 -38.38
N ASP A 55 25.12 -29.21 -38.67
CA ASP A 55 25.08 -28.52 -40.00
C ASP A 55 23.71 -27.99 -40.52
N ASP A 56 23.62 -27.03 -41.46
CA ASP A 56 24.67 -26.23 -42.12
C ASP A 56 24.23 -24.76 -42.29
N SER A 57 25.18 -23.99 -42.81
CA SER A 57 25.53 -22.61 -42.59
C SER A 57 25.12 -21.62 -43.70
N ASN A 58 25.40 -20.33 -43.46
CA ASN A 58 25.96 -19.35 -44.43
C ASN A 58 25.03 -18.83 -45.58
N VAL A 59 25.22 -17.67 -46.26
CA VAL A 59 26.09 -16.46 -46.17
C VAL A 59 25.52 -15.40 -47.16
N VAL A 60 25.70 -14.06 -47.11
CA VAL A 60 25.83 -13.03 -46.04
C VAL A 60 25.83 -11.62 -46.69
N ASN A 61 25.59 -10.52 -45.95
CA ASN A 61 25.86 -9.10 -46.29
C ASN A 61 25.05 -8.41 -47.45
N ASP A 62 24.89 -7.07 -47.55
CA ASP A 62 24.98 -5.91 -46.61
C ASP A 62 24.43 -4.59 -47.27
N SER A 63 24.46 -3.46 -46.55
CA SER A 63 24.15 -2.04 -46.90
C SER A 63 22.69 -1.69 -47.25
N GLN A 64 22.02 -0.69 -46.65
CA GLN A 64 22.34 0.76 -46.46
C GLN A 64 22.30 1.57 -47.79
N ASP A 65 21.71 2.77 -47.90
CA ASP A 65 21.04 3.64 -46.90
C ASP A 65 19.96 4.59 -47.52
N ALA A 66 19.47 5.54 -46.73
CA ALA A 66 18.31 6.42 -46.90
C ALA A 66 18.29 7.51 -48.02
N GLY A 67 17.09 8.05 -48.28
CA GLY A 67 16.83 9.34 -48.96
C GLY A 67 15.64 9.28 -49.94
N LYS A 68 14.41 9.78 -49.72
CA LYS A 68 13.81 11.10 -49.36
C LYS A 68 13.56 12.11 -50.49
N ASP A 69 12.29 12.52 -50.58
CA ASP A 69 11.73 13.85 -50.91
C ASP A 69 11.82 14.43 -52.36
N ALA A 70 10.82 14.06 -53.18
CA ALA A 70 9.81 14.95 -53.81
C ALA A 70 10.06 15.78 -55.12
N LEU A 71 8.91 16.04 -55.79
CA LEU A 71 8.55 17.13 -56.73
C LEU A 71 8.98 17.14 -58.22
N SER A 72 8.03 16.72 -59.06
CA SER A 72 7.39 17.52 -60.13
C SER A 72 8.22 18.15 -61.29
N THR A 73 8.22 17.47 -62.44
CA THR A 73 7.81 17.93 -63.80
C THR A 73 7.89 16.70 -64.73
N THR A 74 7.21 16.53 -65.87
CA THR A 74 6.16 17.24 -66.65
C THR A 74 5.60 16.21 -67.63
N ASP A 75 4.34 16.32 -68.08
CA ASP A 75 4.10 16.45 -69.53
C ASP A 75 2.70 17.01 -69.86
N THR A 76 2.50 17.38 -71.11
CA THR A 76 1.31 18.04 -71.66
C THR A 76 0.68 17.26 -72.81
N ALA A 77 -0.66 17.22 -72.79
CA ALA A 77 -1.55 17.08 -73.93
C ALA A 77 -1.35 15.88 -74.90
N GLN A 78 -2.36 15.01 -74.93
CA GLN A 78 -3.27 15.04 -76.08
C GLN A 78 -4.71 14.75 -75.62
N GLN A 79 -5.67 15.50 -76.16
CA GLN A 79 -7.08 15.09 -76.14
C GLN A 79 -7.27 14.09 -77.27
N ASP A 80 -7.59 12.83 -76.95
CA ASP A 80 -8.05 11.89 -77.96
C ASP A 80 -9.57 12.04 -78.15
N SER A 81 -9.97 12.60 -79.29
CA SER A 81 -11.36 12.61 -79.74
C SER A 81 -11.70 11.23 -80.32
N GLY A 82 -11.84 10.24 -79.44
CA GLY A 82 -11.90 8.82 -79.78
C GLY A 82 -13.08 8.40 -80.65
N VAL A 83 -12.91 8.53 -81.96
CA VAL A 83 -13.73 7.85 -82.99
C VAL A 83 -13.30 6.38 -83.05
N PRO A 84 -14.21 5.40 -83.04
CA PRO A 84 -13.84 3.99 -83.14
C PRO A 84 -13.06 3.69 -84.42
N SER A 85 -11.88 3.09 -84.29
CA SER A 85 -11.00 2.72 -85.42
C SER A 85 -11.46 1.45 -86.17
N GLY A 86 -12.75 1.38 -86.48
CA GLY A 86 -13.38 0.31 -87.25
C GLY A 86 -13.23 0.49 -88.77
N PRO A 87 -13.43 -0.59 -89.57
CA PRO A 87 -13.53 -0.48 -91.03
C PRO A 87 -14.62 0.50 -91.46
N VAL A 88 -14.31 1.40 -92.40
CA VAL A 88 -15.23 2.45 -92.85
C VAL A 88 -16.37 1.86 -93.68
N CYS A 89 -17.60 2.30 -93.43
CA CYS A 89 -18.83 1.80 -94.04
C CYS A 89 -19.75 2.91 -94.53
N ALA A 90 -20.20 2.81 -95.79
CA ALA A 90 -21.05 3.82 -96.44
C ALA A 90 -22.52 3.38 -96.61
N LYS A 91 -22.91 2.24 -96.03
CA LYS A 91 -24.29 1.68 -96.05
C LYS A 91 -24.42 0.51 -95.08
N ALA A 92 -25.61 0.32 -94.51
CA ALA A 92 -25.91 -0.70 -93.51
C ALA A 92 -25.42 -2.12 -93.86
N SER A 93 -25.50 -2.53 -95.13
CA SER A 93 -25.10 -3.87 -95.59
C SER A 93 -23.60 -4.07 -95.81
N ALA A 94 -22.75 -3.06 -95.59
CA ALA A 94 -21.30 -3.16 -95.82
C ALA A 94 -20.59 -4.01 -94.74
N CYS A 95 -20.99 -3.86 -93.48
CA CYS A 95 -20.31 -4.49 -92.35
C CYS A 95 -20.73 -5.95 -92.10
N VAL A 96 -21.88 -6.39 -92.63
CA VAL A 96 -22.54 -7.69 -92.32
C VAL A 96 -21.71 -8.94 -92.65
N LYS A 97 -20.55 -8.78 -93.31
CA LYS A 97 -19.57 -9.85 -93.58
C LYS A 97 -18.39 -9.89 -92.60
N LEU A 98 -18.22 -8.86 -91.77
CA LEU A 98 -17.25 -8.82 -90.68
C LEU A 98 -17.86 -9.57 -89.51
N LYS A 99 -17.15 -10.58 -89.01
CA LYS A 99 -17.67 -11.46 -87.96
C LYS A 99 -17.90 -10.72 -86.64
N ASP A 100 -16.95 -9.86 -86.29
CA ASP A 100 -16.86 -9.27 -84.95
C ASP A 100 -17.40 -7.82 -84.91
N THR A 101 -17.53 -7.15 -86.07
CA THR A 101 -18.17 -5.84 -86.24
C THR A 101 -19.24 -5.83 -87.35
N PRO A 102 -20.33 -6.61 -87.22
CA PRO A 102 -21.26 -6.86 -88.32
C PRO A 102 -22.21 -5.69 -88.65
N TYR A 103 -22.30 -4.65 -87.82
CA TYR A 103 -23.21 -3.52 -88.03
C TYR A 103 -22.45 -2.28 -88.49
N CYS A 104 -23.12 -1.39 -89.25
CA CYS A 104 -22.57 -0.12 -89.69
C CYS A 104 -23.26 1.01 -88.94
N ASP A 105 -22.50 1.82 -88.19
CA ASP A 105 -23.01 3.11 -87.74
C ASP A 105 -22.96 4.09 -88.93
N LEU A 106 -24.11 4.64 -89.30
CA LEU A 106 -24.26 5.55 -90.45
C LEU A 106 -24.12 7.02 -90.08
N ALA A 107 -24.02 7.37 -88.79
CA ALA A 107 -23.61 8.70 -88.36
C ALA A 107 -22.08 8.82 -88.49
N ASP A 108 -21.34 7.90 -87.87
CA ASP A 108 -19.87 7.93 -87.84
C ASP A 108 -19.21 7.18 -89.02
N ASN A 109 -20.00 6.46 -89.83
CA ASN A 109 -19.56 5.71 -91.02
C ASN A 109 -18.51 4.61 -90.71
N VAL A 110 -18.65 3.93 -89.57
CA VAL A 110 -17.72 2.87 -89.11
C VAL A 110 -18.45 1.57 -88.76
N CYS A 111 -17.79 0.44 -89.02
CA CYS A 111 -18.27 -0.87 -88.61
C CYS A 111 -18.07 -1.09 -87.11
N VAL A 112 -19.13 -1.53 -86.44
CA VAL A 112 -19.28 -1.63 -85.00
C VAL A 112 -19.86 -3.00 -84.59
N GLU A 113 -19.57 -3.42 -83.36
CA GLU A 113 -19.97 -4.71 -82.79
C GLU A 113 -21.49 -4.75 -82.53
N CYS A 114 -22.08 -3.59 -82.27
CA CYS A 114 -23.50 -3.40 -81.96
C CYS A 114 -23.99 -2.01 -82.39
N LEU A 115 -25.31 -1.81 -82.37
CA LEU A 115 -25.95 -0.49 -82.50
C LEU A 115 -27.00 -0.24 -81.38
N ILE A 116 -27.51 -1.32 -80.79
CA ILE A 116 -28.44 -1.37 -79.67
C ILE A 116 -28.15 -2.64 -78.87
N ASP A 117 -28.55 -2.64 -77.59
CA ASP A 117 -28.37 -3.74 -76.63
C ASP A 117 -28.74 -5.13 -77.16
N PHE A 118 -29.82 -5.20 -77.95
CA PHE A 118 -30.34 -6.41 -78.60
C PHE A 118 -29.35 -7.06 -79.59
N HIS A 119 -28.27 -6.38 -79.97
CA HIS A 119 -27.19 -6.93 -80.80
C HIS A 119 -26.13 -7.67 -79.97
N CYS A 120 -26.03 -7.40 -78.66
CA CYS A 120 -25.06 -8.00 -77.73
C CYS A 120 -25.61 -9.24 -76.99
N LYS A 121 -26.46 -10.02 -77.66
CA LYS A 121 -27.18 -11.17 -77.08
C LYS A 121 -26.30 -12.33 -76.66
N ASP A 122 -25.19 -12.52 -77.37
CA ASP A 122 -24.24 -13.59 -77.10
C ASP A 122 -23.22 -13.17 -75.99
N SER A 123 -23.42 -12.00 -75.37
CA SER A 123 -22.79 -11.55 -74.12
C SER A 123 -23.82 -10.96 -73.14
N THR A 124 -23.71 -9.69 -72.76
CA THR A 124 -24.46 -9.05 -71.65
C THR A 124 -25.78 -8.40 -72.04
N ASN A 125 -26.09 -8.21 -73.33
CA ASN A 125 -27.13 -7.29 -73.81
C ASN A 125 -26.91 -5.83 -73.36
N ASN A 126 -25.66 -5.31 -73.37
CA ASN A 126 -25.37 -3.88 -73.24
C ASN A 126 -24.48 -3.40 -74.40
N CYS A 127 -24.91 -2.35 -75.12
CA CYS A 127 -24.21 -1.80 -76.27
C CYS A 127 -23.74 -0.35 -76.01
N GLU A 128 -22.47 -0.17 -75.71
CA GLU A 128 -21.89 1.16 -75.45
C GLU A 128 -20.96 1.59 -76.58
N LYS A 129 -21.30 2.70 -77.25
CA LYS A 129 -20.50 3.33 -78.32
C LYS A 129 -20.07 2.35 -79.43
N GLY A 130 -20.98 1.45 -79.80
CA GLY A 130 -20.73 0.44 -80.84
C GLY A 130 -19.90 -0.77 -80.40
N LYS A 131 -19.70 -0.98 -79.09
CA LYS A 131 -19.08 -2.17 -78.52
C LYS A 131 -19.99 -2.90 -77.55
N CYS A 132 -19.91 -4.22 -77.54
CA CYS A 132 -20.58 -5.05 -76.53
C CYS A 132 -19.71 -5.13 -75.28
N VAL A 133 -20.23 -4.70 -74.13
CA VAL A 133 -19.43 -4.52 -72.91
C VAL A 133 -19.87 -5.45 -71.78
N ASP A 134 -18.91 -6.25 -71.31
CA ASP A 134 -19.10 -7.09 -70.12
C ASP A 134 -19.03 -6.24 -68.85
N VAL A 135 -20.20 -6.05 -68.22
CA VAL A 135 -20.37 -5.39 -66.92
C VAL A 135 -21.06 -6.35 -65.94
N SER A 136 -20.45 -6.53 -64.76
CA SER A 136 -20.92 -7.39 -63.66
C SER A 136 -21.94 -6.71 -62.77
N CYS A 137 -21.96 -5.37 -62.77
CA CYS A 137 -22.85 -4.52 -61.98
C CYS A 137 -23.10 -3.20 -62.72
N VAL A 138 -24.11 -2.44 -62.29
CA VAL A 138 -24.41 -1.11 -62.88
C VAL A 138 -23.47 -0.08 -62.25
N PRO A 139 -22.62 0.63 -63.03
CA PRO A 139 -21.63 1.56 -62.49
C PRO A 139 -22.21 2.56 -61.49
N GLY A 140 -21.58 2.66 -60.31
CA GLY A 140 -22.01 3.56 -59.23
C GLY A 140 -23.18 3.08 -58.37
N THR A 141 -23.79 1.90 -58.59
CA THR A 141 -24.76 1.35 -57.62
C THR A 141 -24.08 0.90 -56.35
N THR A 142 -24.71 1.17 -55.19
CA THR A 142 -24.18 0.88 -53.86
C THR A 142 -25.04 -0.12 -53.09
N THR A 143 -24.40 -1.04 -52.35
CA THR A 143 -25.08 -2.01 -51.47
C THR A 143 -24.26 -2.27 -50.20
N CYS A 144 -24.92 -2.48 -49.07
CA CYS A 144 -24.24 -2.90 -47.85
C CYS A 144 -23.92 -4.39 -47.87
N ILE A 145 -22.66 -4.75 -47.59
CA ILE A 145 -22.19 -6.15 -47.51
C ILE A 145 -21.91 -6.61 -46.07
N SER A 146 -21.80 -5.68 -45.14
CA SER A 146 -21.77 -5.89 -43.69
C SER A 146 -22.52 -4.76 -42.98
N ASP A 147 -22.65 -4.83 -41.65
CA ASP A 147 -23.23 -3.75 -40.85
C ASP A 147 -22.41 -2.44 -40.88
N ASN A 148 -21.20 -2.41 -41.45
CA ASN A 148 -20.32 -1.23 -41.49
C ASN A 148 -19.57 -1.00 -42.83
N THR A 149 -19.75 -1.85 -43.85
CA THR A 149 -19.05 -1.74 -45.14
C THR A 149 -20.06 -1.59 -46.27
N LEU A 150 -19.92 -0.49 -47.01
CA LEU A 150 -20.63 -0.22 -48.25
C LEU A 150 -19.79 -0.67 -49.44
N GLU A 151 -20.39 -1.41 -50.35
CA GLU A 151 -19.78 -1.86 -51.60
C GLU A 151 -20.38 -1.06 -52.76
N THR A 152 -19.50 -0.54 -53.63
CA THR A 152 -19.85 0.35 -54.75
C THR A 152 -19.40 -0.27 -56.07
N CYS A 153 -20.28 -0.39 -57.05
CA CYS A 153 -19.89 -0.85 -58.39
C CYS A 153 -18.95 0.17 -59.05
N GLN A 154 -17.79 -0.30 -59.53
CA GLN A 154 -16.75 0.56 -60.10
C GLN A 154 -17.20 1.24 -61.42
N PRO A 155 -16.58 2.36 -61.82
CA PRO A 155 -16.98 3.11 -63.02
C PRO A 155 -16.90 2.33 -64.35
N ASP A 156 -16.16 1.23 -64.40
CA ASP A 156 -16.05 0.34 -65.56
C ASP A 156 -17.05 -0.83 -65.54
N GLY A 157 -17.85 -0.95 -64.47
CA GLY A 157 -18.84 -2.02 -64.25
C GLY A 157 -18.26 -3.41 -63.96
N LYS A 158 -16.93 -3.58 -63.83
CA LYS A 158 -16.30 -4.91 -63.79
C LYS A 158 -15.91 -5.38 -62.41
N GLY A 159 -15.71 -4.45 -61.48
CA GLY A 159 -15.38 -4.73 -60.08
C GLY A 159 -16.23 -3.95 -59.09
N PHE A 160 -16.01 -4.23 -57.82
CA PHE A 160 -16.61 -3.53 -56.70
C PHE A 160 -15.52 -2.91 -55.82
N GLU A 161 -15.77 -1.69 -55.34
CA GLU A 161 -14.94 -1.00 -54.36
C GLU A 161 -15.63 -1.01 -53.00
N GLN A 162 -14.92 -1.48 -51.97
CA GLN A 162 -15.45 -1.61 -50.60
C GLN A 162 -14.97 -0.46 -49.73
N THR A 163 -15.91 0.32 -49.20
CA THR A 163 -15.67 1.49 -48.35
C THR A 163 -16.25 1.25 -46.95
N VAL A 164 -15.41 1.34 -45.92
CA VAL A 164 -15.88 1.33 -44.53
C VAL A 164 -16.63 2.64 -44.23
N CYS A 165 -17.80 2.53 -43.62
CA CYS A 165 -18.61 3.70 -43.28
C CYS A 165 -17.88 4.63 -42.28
N PRO A 166 -17.96 5.97 -42.46
CA PRO A 166 -17.22 6.93 -41.63
C PRO A 166 -17.85 7.07 -40.23
N ASP A 167 -17.07 7.55 -39.26
CA ASP A 167 -17.50 7.74 -37.86
C ASP A 167 -18.78 8.59 -37.68
N SER A 168 -19.08 9.47 -38.64
CA SER A 168 -20.30 10.29 -38.67
C SER A 168 -21.56 9.55 -39.14
N ALA A 169 -21.41 8.40 -39.80
CA ALA A 169 -22.48 7.57 -40.31
C ALA A 169 -22.09 6.07 -40.30
N PRO A 170 -21.69 5.48 -39.15
CA PRO A 170 -20.86 4.28 -39.10
C PRO A 170 -21.59 2.96 -39.42
N ILE A 171 -22.92 2.98 -39.61
CA ILE A 171 -23.73 1.77 -39.83
C ILE A 171 -24.25 1.74 -41.26
N CYS A 172 -23.94 0.68 -42.00
CA CYS A 172 -24.46 0.48 -43.35
C CYS A 172 -25.86 -0.14 -43.28
N VAL A 173 -26.88 0.50 -43.90
CA VAL A 173 -28.22 -0.09 -44.01
C VAL A 173 -28.80 0.11 -45.41
N GLY A 174 -29.00 -1.00 -46.12
CA GLY A 174 -29.54 -1.05 -47.48
C GLY A 174 -28.49 -0.67 -48.51
N ASP A 175 -28.59 0.56 -49.01
CA ASP A 175 -27.78 1.13 -50.09
C ASP A 175 -26.75 2.16 -49.61
N LYS A 176 -26.74 2.52 -48.32
CA LYS A 176 -26.02 3.69 -47.79
C LYS A 176 -25.56 3.52 -46.34
N CYS A 177 -24.44 4.16 -46.01
CA CYS A 177 -24.00 4.45 -44.65
C CYS A 177 -24.96 5.44 -43.94
N ARG A 178 -25.22 5.23 -42.65
CA ARG A 178 -26.22 5.92 -41.83
C ARG A 178 -25.73 6.12 -40.39
N PHE A 179 -26.21 7.16 -39.72
CA PHE A 179 -25.89 7.43 -38.31
C PHE A 179 -26.45 6.35 -37.38
N CYS A 180 -27.65 5.85 -37.69
CA CYS A 180 -28.31 4.81 -36.91
C CYS A 180 -29.21 3.95 -37.81
N LYS A 181 -29.60 2.77 -37.32
CA LYS A 181 -30.50 1.86 -38.03
C LYS A 181 -31.95 2.42 -37.98
N PRO A 182 -32.61 2.70 -39.12
CA PRO A 182 -33.89 3.39 -39.16
C PRO A 182 -34.95 2.82 -38.21
N ASP A 183 -35.72 3.73 -37.58
CA ASP A 183 -36.78 3.45 -36.61
C ASP A 183 -36.41 2.66 -35.34
N THR A 184 -35.14 2.24 -35.16
CA THR A 184 -34.72 1.50 -33.96
C THR A 184 -34.62 2.37 -32.72
N ILE A 185 -34.87 1.77 -31.55
CA ILE A 185 -34.64 2.37 -30.23
C ILE A 185 -33.36 1.78 -29.66
N TYR A 186 -32.45 2.65 -29.21
CA TYR A 186 -31.12 2.27 -28.73
C TYR A 186 -30.62 3.21 -27.62
N CYS A 187 -29.45 2.92 -27.05
CA CYS A 187 -28.84 3.76 -26.03
C CYS A 187 -27.80 4.69 -26.66
N LYS A 188 -27.76 5.97 -26.24
CA LYS A 188 -26.64 6.86 -26.59
C LYS A 188 -25.33 6.23 -26.10
N SER A 189 -24.27 6.25 -26.91
CA SER A 189 -22.93 5.82 -26.46
C SER A 189 -22.51 6.58 -25.18
N PRO A 190 -21.82 5.91 -24.23
CA PRO A 190 -21.17 6.59 -23.12
C PRO A 190 -20.19 7.67 -23.60
N ASP A 191 -19.90 8.65 -22.76
CA ASP A 191 -18.89 9.68 -23.04
C ASP A 191 -17.89 9.79 -21.87
N ASN A 192 -16.78 10.50 -22.10
CA ASN A 192 -15.66 10.54 -21.15
C ASN A 192 -16.01 11.15 -19.78
N ASN A 193 -17.17 11.80 -19.65
CA ASN A 193 -17.66 12.34 -18.38
C ASN A 193 -18.73 11.44 -17.72
N ASN A 194 -19.31 10.49 -18.46
CA ASN A 194 -20.29 9.54 -17.94
C ASN A 194 -20.08 8.14 -18.54
N PRO A 195 -19.48 7.19 -17.79
CA PRO A 195 -19.15 5.85 -18.28
C PRO A 195 -20.35 4.91 -18.43
N GLN A 196 -21.57 5.34 -18.09
CA GLN A 196 -22.79 4.54 -18.27
C GLN A 196 -23.86 5.35 -19.01
N SER A 197 -24.43 4.77 -20.07
CA SER A 197 -25.49 5.46 -20.82
C SER A 197 -26.72 5.66 -19.96
N THR A 198 -27.31 6.85 -19.99
CA THR A 198 -28.56 7.19 -19.29
C THR A 198 -29.64 7.73 -20.22
N VAL A 199 -29.42 7.65 -21.55
CA VAL A 199 -30.29 8.28 -22.56
C VAL A 199 -30.73 7.26 -23.61
N VAL A 200 -32.05 7.10 -23.74
CA VAL A 200 -32.68 6.31 -24.79
C VAL A 200 -32.93 7.20 -26.00
N LEU A 201 -32.39 6.80 -27.15
CA LEU A 201 -32.58 7.44 -28.45
C LEU A 201 -33.54 6.59 -29.31
N LYS A 202 -34.28 7.24 -30.22
CA LYS A 202 -34.90 6.56 -31.36
C LYS A 202 -34.34 7.16 -32.64
N CYS A 203 -33.84 6.28 -33.51
CA CYS A 203 -33.42 6.63 -34.85
C CYS A 203 -34.61 7.09 -35.72
N ASN A 204 -34.43 8.14 -36.51
CA ASN A 204 -35.46 8.59 -37.46
C ASN A 204 -35.61 7.61 -38.64
N ALA A 205 -36.67 7.78 -39.44
CA ALA A 205 -37.00 6.88 -40.57
C ALA A 205 -35.96 6.93 -41.72
N SER A 206 -35.13 7.98 -41.80
CA SER A 206 -34.03 8.08 -42.79
C SER A 206 -32.72 7.43 -42.32
N GLY A 207 -32.57 7.14 -41.02
CA GLY A 207 -31.31 6.71 -40.41
C GLY A 207 -30.27 7.83 -40.23
N SER A 208 -30.69 9.09 -40.39
CA SER A 208 -29.78 10.24 -40.51
C SER A 208 -29.57 11.00 -39.20
N ASP A 209 -30.43 10.80 -38.21
CA ASP A 209 -30.39 11.45 -36.89
C ASP A 209 -31.23 10.63 -35.88
N ALA A 210 -31.12 10.92 -34.58
CA ALA A 210 -31.85 10.20 -33.53
C ALA A 210 -32.36 11.10 -32.40
N ASP A 211 -33.68 11.12 -32.21
CA ASP A 211 -34.36 11.88 -31.16
C ASP A 211 -34.17 11.26 -29.77
N ILE A 212 -34.01 12.11 -28.76
CA ILE A 212 -34.07 11.68 -27.35
C ILE A 212 -35.51 11.30 -27.01
N GLN A 213 -35.76 10.00 -26.82
CA GLN A 213 -37.06 9.49 -26.37
C GLN A 213 -37.27 9.71 -24.87
N LYS A 214 -36.22 9.46 -24.07
CA LYS A 214 -36.22 9.68 -22.62
C LYS A 214 -34.82 9.65 -22.03
N VAL A 215 -34.64 10.39 -20.95
CA VAL A 215 -33.54 10.20 -19.99
C VAL A 215 -34.01 9.24 -18.91
N CYS A 216 -33.17 8.31 -18.49
CA CYS A 216 -33.53 7.30 -17.50
C CYS A 216 -33.59 7.90 -16.07
N PRO A 217 -34.69 7.69 -15.33
CA PRO A 217 -34.91 8.36 -14.05
C PRO A 217 -34.09 7.72 -12.91
N GLY A 218 -33.82 8.50 -11.86
CA GLY A 218 -33.35 7.96 -10.57
C GLY A 218 -32.00 7.24 -10.57
N GLY A 219 -31.12 7.53 -11.53
CA GLY A 219 -29.83 6.85 -11.67
C GLY A 219 -29.90 5.48 -12.38
N GLN A 220 -31.00 5.19 -13.07
CA GLN A 220 -31.10 4.05 -13.98
C GLN A 220 -30.22 4.21 -15.22
N ASN A 221 -29.68 3.10 -15.71
CA ASN A 221 -28.89 3.04 -16.93
C ASN A 221 -29.76 2.66 -18.13
N CYS A 222 -29.33 3.03 -19.33
CA CYS A 222 -29.84 2.51 -20.58
C CYS A 222 -29.08 1.24 -20.97
N VAL A 223 -29.81 0.13 -21.16
CA VAL A 223 -29.34 -1.11 -21.78
C VAL A 223 -30.38 -1.53 -22.82
N ASP A 224 -29.94 -1.85 -24.04
CA ASP A 224 -30.79 -2.29 -25.16
C ASP A 224 -32.04 -1.43 -25.40
N GLY A 225 -31.87 -0.10 -25.36
CA GLY A 225 -32.95 0.88 -25.55
C GLY A 225 -33.93 1.01 -24.37
N LYS A 226 -33.65 0.36 -23.24
CA LYS A 226 -34.52 0.32 -22.05
C LYS A 226 -33.81 0.91 -20.85
N CYS A 227 -34.56 1.62 -19.99
CA CYS A 227 -34.04 2.05 -18.70
C CYS A 227 -34.14 0.90 -17.70
N VAL A 228 -33.02 0.58 -17.06
CA VAL A 228 -32.87 -0.53 -16.11
C VAL A 228 -32.16 -0.08 -14.84
N THR A 229 -32.52 -0.69 -13.71
CA THR A 229 -31.91 -0.44 -12.39
C THR A 229 -30.56 -1.16 -12.23
N CYS A 230 -30.32 -2.21 -13.02
CA CYS A 230 -29.06 -2.93 -13.12
C CYS A 230 -28.94 -3.60 -14.50
N THR A 231 -27.73 -3.96 -14.92
CA THR A 231 -27.53 -4.67 -16.19
C THR A 231 -28.01 -6.12 -16.05
N PRO A 232 -28.91 -6.64 -16.89
CA PRO A 232 -29.40 -8.01 -16.78
C PRO A 232 -28.29 -9.06 -16.63
N GLY A 233 -28.43 -9.98 -15.68
CA GLY A 233 -27.42 -11.00 -15.36
C GLY A 233 -26.22 -10.51 -14.53
N GLN A 234 -26.07 -9.21 -14.27
CA GLN A 234 -25.02 -8.65 -13.42
C GLN A 234 -25.08 -9.23 -12.00
N GLN A 235 -23.97 -9.77 -11.51
CA GLN A 235 -23.83 -10.23 -10.13
C GLN A 235 -23.41 -9.09 -9.19
N THR A 236 -23.94 -9.07 -7.97
CA THR A 236 -23.58 -8.09 -6.93
C THR A 236 -23.77 -8.66 -5.52
N CYS A 237 -23.30 -7.95 -4.50
CA CYS A 237 -23.51 -8.29 -3.09
C CYS A 237 -24.56 -7.36 -2.46
N VAL A 238 -25.60 -7.94 -1.85
CA VAL A 238 -26.60 -7.23 -1.06
C VAL A 238 -26.38 -7.60 0.41
N GLY A 239 -25.58 -6.79 1.12
CA GLY A 239 -24.98 -7.22 2.38
C GLY A 239 -24.05 -8.42 2.14
N ASN A 240 -24.13 -9.45 3.00
CA ASN A 240 -23.36 -10.69 2.81
C ASN A 240 -24.12 -11.78 2.01
N LYS A 241 -25.03 -11.37 1.13
CA LYS A 241 -25.76 -12.26 0.20
C LYS A 241 -25.29 -11.99 -1.23
N ALA A 242 -25.01 -13.06 -1.97
CA ALA A 242 -24.93 -12.99 -3.42
C ALA A 242 -26.30 -12.54 -3.99
N ALA A 243 -26.30 -11.83 -5.10
CA ALA A 243 -27.50 -11.41 -5.81
C ALA A 243 -27.22 -11.27 -7.31
N ILE A 244 -28.24 -11.45 -8.15
CA ILE A 244 -28.13 -11.35 -9.61
C ILE A 244 -29.24 -10.47 -10.18
N CYS A 245 -28.89 -9.59 -11.13
CA CYS A 245 -29.85 -8.71 -11.77
C CYS A 245 -30.80 -9.51 -12.67
N ARG A 246 -32.10 -9.23 -12.56
CA ARG A 246 -33.14 -9.92 -13.34
C ARG A 246 -32.96 -9.73 -14.86
N PRO A 247 -33.47 -10.66 -15.70
CA PRO A 247 -33.50 -10.51 -17.15
C PRO A 247 -34.18 -9.23 -17.65
N ASP A 248 -35.08 -8.64 -16.86
CA ASP A 248 -35.78 -7.38 -17.16
C ASP A 248 -35.06 -6.11 -16.66
N GLY A 249 -33.95 -6.26 -15.92
CA GLY A 249 -33.20 -5.15 -15.34
C GLY A 249 -33.92 -4.38 -14.22
N THR A 250 -35.08 -4.85 -13.73
CA THR A 250 -35.89 -4.12 -12.73
C THR A 250 -35.21 -4.02 -11.37
N GLY A 251 -34.35 -4.98 -11.05
CA GLY A 251 -33.59 -5.06 -9.80
C GLY A 251 -32.91 -6.42 -9.64
N TYR A 252 -32.35 -6.65 -8.46
CA TYR A 252 -31.64 -7.89 -8.13
C TYR A 252 -32.56 -8.91 -7.45
N ASP A 253 -32.41 -10.19 -7.80
CA ASP A 253 -32.92 -11.31 -7.01
C ASP A 253 -31.86 -11.81 -6.02
N PRO A 254 -32.26 -12.16 -4.77
CA PRO A 254 -31.34 -12.65 -3.76
C PRO A 254 -30.88 -14.07 -4.09
N GLY A 255 -29.58 -14.22 -4.28
CA GLY A 255 -28.89 -15.51 -4.36
C GLY A 255 -28.55 -16.06 -2.96
N PRO A 256 -27.59 -16.99 -2.87
CA PRO A 256 -27.24 -17.62 -1.60
C PRO A 256 -26.73 -16.61 -0.57
N ASP A 257 -27.16 -16.79 0.69
CA ASP A 257 -26.55 -16.15 1.85
C ASP A 257 -25.17 -16.77 2.08
N CYS A 258 -24.14 -15.93 1.96
CA CYS A 258 -22.76 -16.37 2.13
C CYS A 258 -22.42 -16.50 3.63
N GLY A 259 -22.95 -15.60 4.47
CA GLY A 259 -22.75 -15.60 5.91
C GLY A 259 -23.29 -16.86 6.59
N ALA A 260 -24.48 -17.31 6.17
CA ALA A 260 -25.08 -18.58 6.60
C ALA A 260 -24.22 -19.82 6.25
N LYS A 261 -23.25 -19.69 5.32
CA LYS A 261 -22.32 -20.74 4.91
C LYS A 261 -20.89 -20.55 5.46
N GLY A 262 -20.65 -19.53 6.29
CA GLY A 262 -19.29 -19.16 6.75
C GLY A 262 -18.41 -18.55 5.65
N LEU A 263 -19.03 -18.03 4.59
CA LEU A 263 -18.39 -17.42 3.42
C LEU A 263 -18.61 -15.89 3.41
N VAL A 264 -17.87 -15.19 2.56
CA VAL A 264 -18.10 -13.77 2.26
C VAL A 264 -18.66 -13.62 0.85
N CYS A 265 -19.53 -12.64 0.62
CA CYS A 265 -19.89 -12.22 -0.71
C CYS A 265 -18.83 -11.24 -1.25
N VAL A 266 -18.24 -11.56 -2.41
CA VAL A 266 -17.41 -10.62 -3.19
C VAL A 266 -17.86 -10.70 -4.65
N ALA A 267 -18.10 -9.54 -5.28
CA ALA A 267 -18.60 -9.42 -6.66
C ALA A 267 -19.86 -10.27 -6.99
N GLY A 268 -20.67 -10.58 -5.97
CA GLY A 268 -21.86 -11.43 -6.09
C GLY A 268 -21.61 -12.93 -6.06
N LEU A 269 -20.39 -13.37 -5.72
CA LEU A 269 -20.04 -14.77 -5.49
C LEU A 269 -19.79 -15.02 -3.99
N CYS A 270 -20.32 -16.12 -3.46
CA CYS A 270 -19.96 -16.60 -2.12
C CYS A 270 -18.62 -17.32 -2.17
N VAL A 271 -17.59 -16.72 -1.57
CA VAL A 271 -16.21 -17.19 -1.63
C VAL A 271 -15.64 -17.43 -0.23
N ASN A 272 -14.68 -18.35 -0.12
CA ASN A 272 -13.99 -18.60 1.15
C ASN A 272 -13.09 -17.40 1.48
N PRO A 273 -13.35 -16.62 2.54
CA PRO A 273 -12.61 -15.41 2.84
C PRO A 273 -11.15 -15.66 3.30
N CYS A 274 -10.78 -16.92 3.49
CA CYS A 274 -9.41 -17.37 3.78
C CYS A 274 -8.76 -18.12 2.61
N ALA A 275 -9.33 -18.07 1.40
CA ALA A 275 -8.62 -18.47 0.18
C ALA A 275 -7.52 -17.46 -0.15
N SER A 276 -6.38 -17.94 -0.67
CA SER A 276 -5.22 -17.13 -1.04
C SER A 276 -5.53 -15.98 -2.01
N ASP A 277 -6.55 -16.18 -2.83
CA ASP A 277 -6.80 -15.36 -4.02
C ASP A 277 -7.73 -14.17 -3.73
N LEU A 278 -8.31 -14.11 -2.52
CA LEU A 278 -9.05 -12.93 -2.07
C LEU A 278 -8.10 -11.84 -1.59
N LYS A 279 -8.07 -10.75 -2.35
CA LYS A 279 -7.64 -9.44 -1.85
C LYS A 279 -8.75 -8.86 -0.98
N SER A 280 -8.68 -9.12 0.33
CA SER A 280 -9.30 -8.23 1.31
C SER A 280 -8.65 -6.86 1.14
N ASN A 281 -9.41 -5.77 1.17
CA ASN A 281 -8.87 -4.41 1.18
C ASN A 281 -8.84 -3.86 2.61
N THR A 282 -8.59 -4.70 3.62
CA THR A 282 -8.62 -4.35 5.05
C THR A 282 -7.62 -5.17 5.86
N ASN A 283 -7.35 -4.75 7.11
CA ASN A 283 -6.63 -5.56 8.10
C ASN A 283 -7.36 -6.83 8.57
N VAL A 284 -8.60 -7.09 8.09
CA VAL A 284 -9.34 -8.33 8.34
C VAL A 284 -8.94 -9.40 7.32
N GLY A 285 -8.36 -10.49 7.78
CA GLY A 285 -7.78 -11.55 6.95
C GLY A 285 -7.50 -12.84 7.72
N CYS A 286 -6.73 -13.77 7.12
CA CYS A 286 -6.57 -15.13 7.65
C CYS A 286 -5.11 -15.66 7.66
N ASP A 287 -4.13 -14.84 7.30
CA ASP A 287 -2.72 -15.22 7.27
C ASP A 287 -1.86 -13.98 7.56
N TYR A 288 -1.11 -14.00 8.65
CA TYR A 288 -0.32 -12.86 9.15
C TYR A 288 1.09 -13.33 9.53
N TYR A 289 2.03 -12.38 9.61
CA TYR A 289 3.36 -12.62 10.17
C TYR A 289 3.64 -11.55 11.22
N ALA A 290 3.96 -12.00 12.43
CA ALA A 290 4.39 -11.19 13.55
C ALA A 290 5.89 -11.41 13.80
N VAL A 291 6.55 -10.49 14.49
CA VAL A 291 7.92 -10.67 14.99
C VAL A 291 7.96 -10.22 16.44
N ASP A 292 8.56 -11.04 17.29
CA ASP A 292 8.98 -10.67 18.64
C ASP A 292 10.18 -9.71 18.45
N LEU A 293 9.96 -8.39 18.44
CA LEU A 293 10.96 -7.40 18.00
C LEU A 293 11.93 -7.04 19.14
N ASP A 294 13.11 -6.54 18.78
CA ASP A 294 14.18 -6.28 19.76
C ASP A 294 13.81 -5.14 20.72
N ASN A 295 13.97 -5.38 22.02
CA ASN A 295 13.37 -4.61 23.11
C ASN A 295 14.37 -4.53 24.29
N ALA A 296 14.25 -3.52 25.14
CA ALA A 296 15.28 -3.14 26.11
C ALA A 296 15.66 -4.25 27.14
N LEU A 297 16.96 -4.52 27.24
CA LEU A 297 17.59 -5.29 28.33
C LEU A 297 18.51 -4.35 29.14
N VAL A 298 18.01 -3.80 30.25
CA VAL A 298 18.68 -2.69 30.96
C VAL A 298 18.96 -2.97 32.45
N PRO A 299 20.14 -2.56 32.99
CA PRO A 299 20.42 -2.68 34.42
C PRO A 299 19.46 -1.85 35.30
N GLY A 300 19.01 -2.46 36.40
CA GLY A 300 18.06 -1.90 37.34
C GLY A 300 18.64 -1.67 38.75
N ALA A 301 17.90 -0.93 39.58
CA ALA A 301 18.34 -0.55 40.90
C ALA A 301 18.61 -1.77 41.82
N GLY A 302 19.74 -1.75 42.52
CA GLY A 302 20.14 -2.81 43.45
C GLY A 302 20.70 -4.07 42.78
N GLY A 303 21.23 -3.97 41.56
CA GLY A 303 21.79 -5.13 40.83
C GLY A 303 20.73 -6.01 40.17
N LYS A 304 19.52 -5.49 39.99
CA LYS A 304 18.49 -6.12 39.16
C LYS A 304 18.82 -5.91 37.67
N VAL A 305 18.14 -6.65 36.82
CA VAL A 305 17.99 -6.35 35.39
C VAL A 305 16.50 -6.18 35.12
N TYR A 306 16.15 -5.20 34.30
CA TYR A 306 14.82 -5.07 33.71
C TYR A 306 14.91 -5.64 32.29
N ASP A 307 14.17 -6.71 32.05
CA ASP A 307 14.36 -7.61 30.91
C ASP A 307 13.07 -7.63 30.09
N ALA A 308 12.87 -6.59 29.28
CA ALA A 308 11.76 -6.54 28.34
C ALA A 308 12.02 -7.46 27.13
N GLN A 309 13.30 -7.56 26.72
CA GLN A 309 13.77 -8.42 25.63
C GLN A 309 13.35 -9.90 25.77
N ASN A 310 13.36 -10.47 26.98
CA ASN A 310 12.95 -11.86 27.25
C ASN A 310 11.57 -11.96 27.92
N SER A 311 10.78 -10.88 27.93
CA SER A 311 9.43 -10.86 28.49
C SER A 311 8.39 -11.48 27.54
N GLN A 312 7.14 -11.55 28.00
CA GLN A 312 6.08 -12.26 27.30
C GLN A 312 5.55 -11.49 26.07
N PHE A 313 6.18 -11.69 24.91
CA PHE A 313 5.58 -11.40 23.62
C PHE A 313 4.21 -12.07 23.49
N SER A 314 3.27 -11.38 22.84
CA SER A 314 1.90 -11.90 22.68
C SER A 314 1.28 -11.49 21.35
N ILE A 315 0.66 -12.46 20.69
CA ILE A 315 -0.23 -12.21 19.55
C ILE A 315 -1.67 -12.25 20.03
N ILE A 316 -2.41 -11.20 19.73
CA ILE A 316 -3.81 -11.05 20.10
C ILE A 316 -4.63 -11.32 18.85
N VAL A 317 -5.61 -12.22 18.93
CA VAL A 317 -6.50 -12.54 17.83
C VAL A 317 -7.97 -12.29 18.19
N SER A 318 -8.62 -11.40 17.44
CA SER A 318 -10.05 -11.08 17.53
C SER A 318 -10.84 -11.79 16.43
N ASN A 319 -11.82 -12.62 16.80
CA ASN A 319 -12.74 -13.27 15.86
C ASN A 319 -14.05 -12.49 15.76
N THR A 320 -14.30 -11.86 14.62
CA THR A 320 -15.49 -11.05 14.36
C THR A 320 -16.67 -11.83 13.76
N LYS A 321 -16.54 -13.17 13.66
CA LYS A 321 -17.49 -14.03 12.93
C LYS A 321 -18.37 -14.83 13.88
N ALA A 322 -19.51 -15.28 13.35
CA ALA A 322 -20.44 -16.17 14.05
C ALA A 322 -19.94 -17.64 14.13
N ALA A 323 -18.88 -17.99 13.39
CA ALA A 323 -18.22 -19.28 13.44
C ALA A 323 -16.97 -19.23 14.33
N GLU A 324 -16.58 -20.37 14.92
CA GLU A 324 -15.31 -20.50 15.65
C GLU A 324 -14.12 -20.39 14.67
N ALA A 325 -13.12 -19.60 15.03
CA ALA A 325 -11.86 -19.54 14.29
C ALA A 325 -10.85 -20.53 14.89
N VAL A 326 -10.27 -21.40 14.08
CA VAL A 326 -9.13 -22.24 14.44
C VAL A 326 -7.86 -21.54 13.94
N VAL A 327 -7.16 -20.90 14.86
CA VAL A 327 -5.88 -20.24 14.61
C VAL A 327 -4.76 -21.26 14.75
N THR A 328 -3.85 -21.32 13.78
CA THR A 328 -2.60 -22.08 13.83
C THR A 328 -1.44 -21.10 13.81
N VAL A 329 -0.70 -21.00 14.92
CA VAL A 329 0.56 -20.26 14.96
C VAL A 329 1.70 -21.23 14.67
N THR A 330 2.61 -20.84 13.78
CA THR A 330 3.80 -21.61 13.36
C THR A 330 5.05 -20.78 13.59
N GLU A 331 6.10 -21.39 14.13
CA GLU A 331 7.38 -20.71 14.39
C GLU A 331 8.26 -20.68 13.13
N GLY A 332 8.50 -19.49 12.58
CA GLY A 332 9.53 -19.17 11.61
C GLY A 332 9.60 -20.11 10.41
N CYS A 333 10.81 -20.59 10.15
CA CYS A 333 11.12 -21.61 9.15
C CYS A 333 10.88 -23.04 9.64
N SER A 334 10.36 -23.22 10.87
CA SER A 334 10.19 -24.54 11.48
C SER A 334 8.88 -25.22 11.04
N LYS A 335 8.65 -26.43 11.58
CA LYS A 335 7.34 -27.12 11.48
C LYS A 335 6.56 -27.11 12.80
N GLN A 336 7.09 -26.47 13.85
CA GLN A 336 6.42 -26.37 15.14
C GLN A 336 5.21 -25.45 15.04
N LYS A 337 4.08 -25.94 15.54
CA LYS A 337 2.81 -25.22 15.46
C LYS A 337 1.86 -25.59 16.58
N ALA A 338 1.15 -24.58 17.07
CA ALA A 338 0.11 -24.71 18.09
C ALA A 338 -1.23 -24.27 17.48
N LYS A 339 -2.32 -24.85 17.98
CA LYS A 339 -3.68 -24.52 17.55
C LYS A 339 -4.50 -23.96 18.70
N TYR A 340 -5.16 -22.84 18.43
CA TYR A 340 -6.01 -22.14 19.38
C TYR A 340 -7.40 -21.96 18.78
N LYS A 341 -8.43 -22.25 19.58
CA LYS A 341 -9.82 -21.91 19.26
C LYS A 341 -10.08 -20.47 19.69
N VAL A 342 -10.68 -19.67 18.82
CA VAL A 342 -11.20 -18.34 19.13
C VAL A 342 -12.71 -18.38 18.92
N ALA A 343 -13.44 -18.24 20.02
CA ALA A 343 -14.90 -18.34 20.03
C ALA A 343 -15.55 -17.30 19.08
N PRO A 344 -16.78 -17.55 18.59
CA PRO A 344 -17.55 -16.55 17.86
C PRO A 344 -17.67 -15.23 18.64
N ASN A 345 -17.43 -14.10 17.97
CA ASN A 345 -17.35 -12.76 18.58
C ASN A 345 -16.36 -12.65 19.77
N GLY A 346 -15.41 -13.57 19.88
CA GLY A 346 -14.46 -13.67 20.98
C GLY A 346 -13.04 -13.25 20.63
N LEU A 347 -12.17 -13.27 21.64
CA LEU A 347 -10.75 -12.96 21.52
C LEU A 347 -9.89 -14.04 22.18
N LYS A 348 -8.69 -14.24 21.64
CA LYS A 348 -7.66 -15.11 22.21
C LYS A 348 -6.35 -14.35 22.30
N ILE A 349 -5.83 -14.22 23.52
CA ILE A 349 -4.42 -13.91 23.75
C ILE A 349 -3.62 -15.20 23.54
N ILE A 350 -2.58 -15.11 22.71
CA ILE A 350 -1.60 -16.15 22.42
C ILE A 350 -0.24 -15.67 22.92
N ASN A 351 0.11 -16.10 24.13
CA ASN A 351 1.42 -15.88 24.72
C ASN A 351 2.48 -16.65 23.93
N LEU A 352 3.58 -16.00 23.57
CA LEU A 352 4.69 -16.61 22.84
C LEU A 352 6.01 -16.33 23.59
N PRO A 353 6.92 -17.31 23.74
CA PRO A 353 6.83 -18.70 23.25
C PRO A 353 5.73 -19.47 23.99
N ASP A 354 4.96 -20.29 23.27
CA ASP A 354 3.81 -20.96 23.90
C ASP A 354 4.28 -22.10 24.85
N PRO A 355 3.70 -22.24 26.05
CA PRO A 355 4.07 -23.26 27.02
C PRO A 355 4.02 -24.72 26.52
N ILE A 356 3.25 -25.02 25.46
CA ILE A 356 3.24 -26.34 24.80
C ILE A 356 4.61 -26.67 24.21
N TRP A 357 5.33 -25.66 23.67
CA TRP A 357 6.61 -25.87 22.98
C TRP A 357 7.80 -25.91 23.95
N LYS A 358 7.68 -25.30 25.14
CA LYS A 358 8.73 -25.21 26.18
C LYS A 358 10.04 -24.57 25.69
N MET A 359 9.94 -23.67 24.72
CA MET A 359 11.09 -23.01 24.10
C MET A 359 11.46 -21.70 24.82
N LYS A 360 12.66 -21.19 24.53
CA LYS A 360 13.04 -19.81 24.88
C LYS A 360 12.23 -18.81 24.04
N PRO A 361 12.19 -17.52 24.42
CA PRO A 361 11.70 -16.47 23.54
C PRO A 361 12.36 -16.51 22.18
N ALA A 362 11.61 -16.09 21.15
CA ALA A 362 12.12 -15.91 19.80
C ALA A 362 12.40 -14.44 19.51
N ASN A 363 12.69 -13.66 20.56
CA ASN A 363 13.01 -12.23 20.49
C ASN A 363 14.06 -11.97 19.41
N GLN A 364 13.78 -11.07 18.49
CA GLN A 364 14.77 -10.49 17.61
C GLN A 364 15.85 -9.83 18.47
N ASP A 365 17.09 -9.97 18.05
CA ASP A 365 18.28 -9.45 18.71
C ASP A 365 19.34 -9.39 17.62
N GLY A 366 19.91 -8.21 17.39
CA GLY A 366 21.05 -8.01 16.52
C GLY A 366 20.77 -8.04 15.01
N THR A 367 21.64 -7.35 14.27
CA THR A 367 21.61 -7.26 12.81
C THR A 367 21.97 -8.62 12.22
N ASN A 368 20.99 -9.34 11.70
CA ASN A 368 21.17 -10.70 11.18
C ASN A 368 20.02 -11.14 10.26
N ILE A 369 20.19 -12.34 9.67
CA ILE A 369 19.10 -13.06 9.01
C ILE A 369 18.81 -14.36 9.77
N ASN A 370 17.55 -14.55 10.18
CA ASN A 370 17.14 -15.67 11.03
C ASN A 370 15.74 -16.21 10.67
N CYS A 371 15.17 -17.01 11.56
CA CYS A 371 13.87 -17.66 11.44
C CYS A 371 12.97 -17.39 12.67
N LYS A 372 12.92 -16.15 13.17
CA LYS A 372 12.22 -15.75 14.41
C LYS A 372 10.79 -15.19 14.22
N ALA A 373 10.31 -15.01 12.97
CA ALA A 373 8.93 -14.57 12.74
C ALA A 373 7.92 -15.63 13.16
N TYR A 374 6.73 -15.23 13.60
CA TYR A 374 5.60 -16.13 13.85
C TYR A 374 4.55 -15.99 12.74
N ARG A 375 4.24 -17.10 12.05
CA ARG A 375 3.14 -17.12 11.06
C ARG A 375 1.83 -17.49 11.74
N VAL A 376 0.80 -16.66 11.58
CA VAL A 376 -0.52 -16.82 12.20
C VAL A 376 -1.55 -17.08 11.12
N GLN A 377 -1.99 -18.33 10.98
CA GLN A 377 -2.99 -18.74 9.99
C GLN A 377 -4.34 -18.99 10.68
N SER A 378 -5.47 -18.69 10.02
CA SER A 378 -6.81 -18.84 10.60
C SER A 378 -7.80 -19.49 9.63
N SER A 379 -8.73 -20.28 10.17
CA SER A 379 -9.86 -20.85 9.41
C SER A 379 -11.04 -19.89 9.20
N GLN A 380 -10.97 -18.68 9.76
CA GLN A 380 -11.98 -17.62 9.63
C GLN A 380 -11.28 -16.24 9.64
N PRO A 381 -11.85 -15.19 9.03
CA PRO A 381 -11.23 -13.87 9.02
C PRO A 381 -11.25 -13.23 10.40
N ILE A 382 -10.05 -12.93 10.88
CA ILE A 382 -9.76 -12.36 12.19
C ILE A 382 -9.23 -10.93 12.03
N VAL A 383 -8.97 -10.25 13.15
CA VAL A 383 -7.95 -9.20 13.23
C VAL A 383 -6.86 -9.70 14.16
N ALA A 384 -5.61 -9.37 13.85
CA ALA A 384 -4.45 -9.71 14.67
C ALA A 384 -3.67 -8.44 15.09
N TYR A 385 -3.10 -8.49 16.28
CA TYR A 385 -2.19 -7.47 16.82
C TYR A 385 -1.01 -8.17 17.48
N GLN A 386 0.16 -7.53 17.50
CA GLN A 386 1.27 -7.96 18.37
C GLN A 386 1.49 -6.96 19.50
N PHE A 387 1.97 -7.47 20.63
CA PHE A 387 2.27 -6.71 21.85
C PHE A 387 3.60 -7.20 22.42
N ASN A 388 4.51 -6.27 22.67
CA ASN A 388 5.90 -6.57 23.00
C ASN A 388 6.37 -5.81 24.25
N PRO A 389 6.25 -6.42 25.44
CA PRO A 389 5.30 -7.46 25.83
C PRO A 389 3.90 -6.91 26.17
N LEU A 390 2.89 -7.79 26.22
CA LEU A 390 1.51 -7.43 26.67
C LEU A 390 1.41 -7.12 28.18
N SER A 391 2.42 -7.46 28.97
CA SER A 391 2.43 -7.33 30.43
C SER A 391 3.56 -6.41 30.90
N ASN A 392 3.19 -5.21 31.35
CA ASN A 392 4.05 -4.21 31.98
C ASN A 392 4.50 -4.55 33.43
N VAL A 393 3.99 -5.64 34.03
CA VAL A 393 4.22 -5.90 35.46
C VAL A 393 5.67 -6.29 35.73
N GLY A 394 6.48 -5.31 36.16
CA GLY A 394 7.92 -5.45 36.36
C GLY A 394 8.75 -5.21 35.10
N VAL A 395 8.12 -4.77 34.01
CA VAL A 395 8.73 -4.54 32.70
C VAL A 395 8.41 -3.12 32.27
N PHE A 396 9.45 -2.26 32.26
CA PHE A 396 9.33 -0.81 32.06
C PHE A 396 9.64 -0.41 30.60
N SER A 397 9.10 -1.18 29.65
CA SER A 397 9.28 -0.99 28.22
C SER A 397 8.26 -1.88 27.48
N ASN A 398 7.34 -1.30 26.70
CA ASN A 398 6.53 -2.00 25.71
C ASN A 398 5.82 -1.11 24.67
N ASP A 399 5.41 -1.73 23.56
CA ASP A 399 4.45 -1.14 22.62
C ASP A 399 3.57 -2.22 21.96
N ALA A 400 2.70 -1.81 21.03
CA ALA A 400 1.78 -2.71 20.32
C ALA A 400 1.51 -2.27 18.88
N SER A 401 1.39 -3.22 17.96
CA SER A 401 1.20 -2.95 16.53
C SER A 401 -0.02 -3.66 15.92
N LEU A 402 -0.67 -2.99 14.95
CA LEU A 402 -1.68 -3.61 14.09
C LEU A 402 -1.02 -4.50 13.03
N LEU A 403 -1.31 -5.81 13.05
CA LEU A 403 -0.79 -6.72 12.04
C LEU A 403 -1.62 -6.66 10.75
N LEU A 404 -0.95 -6.61 9.60
CA LEU A 404 -1.57 -6.61 8.28
C LEU A 404 -1.46 -8.01 7.64
N PRO A 405 -2.53 -8.57 7.06
CA PRO A 405 -2.49 -9.91 6.48
C PRO A 405 -1.66 -9.99 5.18
N SER A 406 -1.19 -11.20 4.84
CA SER A 406 -0.23 -11.44 3.75
C SER A 406 -0.76 -11.17 2.33
N ASN A 407 -2.06 -10.88 2.19
CA ASN A 407 -2.75 -10.52 0.94
C ASN A 407 -2.87 -9.00 0.69
N VAL A 408 -2.54 -8.16 1.68
CA VAL A 408 -2.57 -6.67 1.56
C VAL A 408 -1.20 -6.01 1.63
N VAL A 409 -0.18 -6.74 2.11
CA VAL A 409 1.19 -6.22 2.17
C VAL A 409 1.81 -6.09 0.78
N GLY A 410 2.66 -5.09 0.60
CA GLY A 410 3.26 -4.75 -0.69
C GLY A 410 4.67 -5.31 -0.85
N SER A 411 5.35 -4.92 -1.92
CA SER A 411 6.76 -5.23 -2.15
C SER A 411 7.66 -3.98 -2.19
N GLU A 412 7.15 -2.82 -1.74
CA GLU A 412 7.86 -1.54 -1.78
C GLU A 412 7.53 -0.68 -0.56
N TYR A 413 8.55 -0.32 0.21
CA TYR A 413 8.43 0.40 1.48
C TYR A 413 9.49 1.49 1.60
N TRP A 414 9.05 2.67 2.02
CA TRP A 414 9.91 3.64 2.70
C TRP A 414 9.74 3.44 4.20
N VAL A 415 10.86 3.27 4.90
CA VAL A 415 10.87 2.92 6.33
C VAL A 415 10.65 4.17 7.17
N MET A 416 9.85 4.03 8.23
CA MET A 416 9.79 4.96 9.35
C MET A 416 10.21 4.22 10.62
N THR A 417 11.18 4.77 11.33
CA THR A 417 11.65 4.31 12.65
C THR A 417 11.64 5.50 13.60
N ARG A 418 12.32 5.37 14.74
CA ARG A 418 12.73 6.50 15.57
C ARG A 418 14.27 6.60 15.64
N GLN A 419 14.75 7.65 16.30
CA GLN A 419 16.17 7.91 16.50
C GLN A 419 16.70 7.06 17.65
N GLN A 420 17.84 6.41 17.46
CA GLN A 420 18.62 5.86 18.57
C GLN A 420 18.98 6.98 19.54
N THR A 421 18.41 6.94 20.74
CA THR A 421 18.65 7.96 21.78
C THR A 421 19.79 7.56 22.73
N HIS A 422 19.94 6.26 22.99
CA HIS A 422 20.88 5.70 23.96
C HIS A 422 21.97 4.85 23.30
N ALA A 423 23.12 4.73 23.97
CA ALA A 423 24.18 3.84 23.54
C ALA A 423 23.79 2.38 23.85
N GLY A 424 23.79 1.52 22.85
CA GLY A 424 23.45 0.09 23.02
C GLY A 424 21.95 -0.24 23.07
N LEU A 425 21.05 0.75 22.92
CA LEU A 425 19.62 0.54 22.66
C LEU A 425 19.27 1.23 21.34
N ARG A 426 18.95 0.48 20.30
CA ARG A 426 19.09 0.89 18.90
C ARG A 426 17.74 1.15 18.22
N GLY A 427 17.76 1.90 17.12
CA GLY A 427 16.66 1.95 16.16
C GLY A 427 16.80 0.80 15.16
N TYR A 428 15.71 0.18 14.73
CA TYR A 428 15.77 -0.99 13.84
C TYR A 428 14.75 -0.93 12.70
N LEU A 429 15.08 -1.63 11.60
CA LEU A 429 14.13 -2.03 10.57
C LEU A 429 14.17 -3.54 10.41
N THR A 430 13.00 -4.14 10.17
CA THR A 430 12.82 -5.59 10.17
C THR A 430 11.95 -6.01 8.98
N VAL A 431 12.39 -7.01 8.22
CA VAL A 431 11.71 -7.47 6.99
C VAL A 431 11.43 -8.96 7.06
N VAL A 432 10.21 -9.37 6.74
CA VAL A 432 9.79 -10.78 6.70
C VAL A 432 9.26 -11.14 5.32
N ALA A 433 9.79 -12.21 4.72
CA ALA A 433 9.26 -12.76 3.47
C ALA A 433 8.03 -13.63 3.73
N VAL A 434 6.88 -13.29 3.14
CA VAL A 434 5.58 -13.93 3.45
C VAL A 434 5.09 -14.92 2.40
N GLN A 435 5.67 -14.91 1.20
CA GLN A 435 5.28 -15.75 0.07
C GLN A 435 6.17 -16.99 -0.11
N PRO A 436 5.67 -18.08 -0.74
CA PRO A 436 6.45 -19.30 -1.01
C PRO A 436 7.73 -19.10 -1.84
N GLY A 437 8.74 -19.91 -1.52
CA GLY A 437 10.04 -19.95 -2.19
C GLY A 437 11.01 -18.86 -1.72
N ASP A 438 12.09 -18.67 -2.47
CA ASP A 438 13.02 -17.55 -2.25
C ASP A 438 12.36 -16.22 -2.68
N THR A 439 12.57 -15.18 -1.88
CA THR A 439 12.16 -13.78 -2.10
C THR A 439 13.42 -12.93 -2.14
N ILE A 440 13.55 -12.06 -3.12
CA ILE A 440 14.67 -11.16 -3.31
C ILE A 440 14.30 -9.79 -2.75
N VAL A 441 15.05 -9.33 -1.74
CA VAL A 441 14.84 -8.03 -1.08
C VAL A 441 16.07 -7.15 -1.29
N ASP A 442 15.89 -6.05 -2.00
CA ASP A 442 16.84 -4.96 -2.16
C ASP A 442 16.59 -3.90 -1.08
N VAL A 443 17.59 -3.59 -0.25
CA VAL A 443 17.49 -2.62 0.86
C VAL A 443 18.55 -1.51 0.74
N LEU A 444 18.18 -0.28 1.08
CA LEU A 444 19.07 0.89 1.20
C LEU A 444 18.87 1.52 2.58
N VAL A 445 19.90 1.51 3.43
CA VAL A 445 19.87 2.14 4.77
C VAL A 445 20.53 3.53 4.77
N THR A 446 19.82 4.51 5.33
CA THR A 446 20.21 5.93 5.32
C THR A 446 21.13 6.36 6.47
N ALA A 447 21.21 5.58 7.55
CA ALA A 447 21.98 5.88 8.75
C ALA A 447 23.12 4.86 8.97
N LYS A 448 23.99 5.12 9.95
CA LYS A 448 24.97 4.12 10.41
C LYS A 448 24.26 2.92 11.00
N THR A 449 24.63 1.72 10.55
CA THR A 449 24.10 0.45 11.04
C THR A 449 25.22 -0.50 11.38
N LEU A 450 24.95 -1.46 12.27
CA LEU A 450 25.85 -2.57 12.52
C LEU A 450 26.11 -3.39 11.25
N ALA A 451 27.25 -4.08 11.23
CA ALA A 451 27.46 -5.23 10.37
C ALA A 451 26.88 -6.49 11.02
N GLY A 452 26.49 -7.48 10.22
CA GLY A 452 25.82 -8.68 10.69
C GLY A 452 25.96 -9.86 9.73
N THR A 453 25.44 -11.02 10.12
CA THR A 453 25.40 -12.22 9.26
C THR A 453 24.15 -13.05 9.53
N GLY A 454 23.78 -13.93 8.61
CA GLY A 454 22.72 -14.92 8.85
C GLY A 454 22.33 -15.67 7.58
N GLN A 455 21.86 -16.92 7.73
CA GLN A 455 21.43 -17.77 6.61
C GLN A 455 22.45 -17.85 5.45
N GLY A 456 23.75 -17.87 5.77
CA GLY A 456 24.84 -17.89 4.79
C GLY A 456 25.13 -16.56 4.08
N GLN A 457 24.52 -15.46 4.52
CA GLN A 457 24.66 -14.12 3.95
C GLN A 457 25.34 -13.17 4.95
N SER A 458 26.00 -12.12 4.41
CA SER A 458 26.64 -11.05 5.18
C SER A 458 25.88 -9.75 4.98
N ILE A 459 25.67 -9.00 6.06
CA ILE A 459 25.05 -7.68 6.10
C ILE A 459 26.17 -6.67 6.38
N PRO A 460 26.57 -5.80 5.43
CA PRO A 460 27.62 -4.82 5.65
C PRO A 460 27.12 -3.66 6.53
N ALA A 461 28.00 -3.07 7.34
CA ALA A 461 27.69 -1.85 8.09
C ALA A 461 27.23 -0.69 7.17
N GLY A 462 26.33 0.15 7.67
CA GLY A 462 25.75 1.30 6.97
C GLY A 462 26.40 2.64 7.33
N PRO A 463 26.00 3.76 6.69
CA PRO A 463 24.98 3.85 5.63
C PRO A 463 25.47 3.28 4.29
N TRP A 464 24.55 3.01 3.37
CA TRP A 464 24.89 2.51 2.03
C TRP A 464 24.62 3.58 0.96
N THR A 465 25.45 3.61 -0.09
CA THR A 465 25.29 4.50 -1.25
C THR A 465 24.45 3.89 -2.37
N GLY A 466 23.91 2.68 -2.18
CA GLY A 466 23.11 1.95 -3.14
C GLY A 466 22.58 0.64 -2.55
N MET A 467 21.58 0.05 -3.20
CA MET A 467 20.86 -1.14 -2.70
C MET A 467 21.81 -2.31 -2.38
N LYS A 468 21.51 -3.04 -1.31
CA LYS A 468 22.10 -4.35 -0.99
C LYS A 468 21.02 -5.42 -1.13
N LYS A 469 21.39 -6.52 -1.80
CA LYS A 469 20.49 -7.63 -2.14
C LYS A 469 20.59 -8.73 -1.11
N PHE A 470 19.46 -9.06 -0.50
CA PHE A 470 19.30 -10.19 0.42
C PHE A 470 18.27 -11.17 -0.13
N LYS A 471 18.45 -12.45 0.16
CA LYS A 471 17.55 -13.53 -0.25
C LYS A 471 16.92 -14.18 0.98
N LEU A 472 15.60 -14.07 1.09
CA LEU A 472 14.81 -14.56 2.22
C LEU A 472 13.85 -15.64 1.76
N LYS A 473 13.78 -16.75 2.51
CA LYS A 473 12.72 -17.75 2.37
C LYS A 473 11.49 -17.34 3.18
N THR A 474 10.34 -17.92 2.87
CA THR A 474 9.10 -17.75 3.63
C THR A 474 9.34 -17.92 5.15
N GLY A 475 8.98 -16.92 5.95
CA GLY A 475 9.19 -16.91 7.41
C GLY A 475 10.61 -16.58 7.89
N GLN A 476 11.55 -16.25 6.98
CA GLN A 476 12.84 -15.66 7.36
C GLN A 476 12.71 -14.16 7.63
N VAL A 477 13.45 -13.71 8.65
CA VAL A 477 13.57 -12.32 9.09
C VAL A 477 14.93 -11.79 8.68
N LEU A 478 14.98 -10.60 8.09
CA LEU A 478 16.18 -9.73 8.02
C LEU A 478 15.97 -8.60 9.03
N ASN A 479 16.91 -8.42 9.97
CA ASN A 479 16.92 -7.28 10.89
C ASN A 479 18.18 -6.44 10.66
N ILE A 480 18.05 -5.11 10.77
CA ILE A 480 19.17 -4.17 10.71
C ILE A 480 18.96 -3.07 11.76
N GLU A 481 19.92 -2.93 12.68
CA GLU A 481 19.92 -1.86 13.69
C GLU A 481 20.91 -0.74 13.38
N THR A 482 20.63 0.44 13.94
CA THR A 482 21.55 1.58 14.01
C THR A 482 22.78 1.33 14.89
N ASP A 483 23.85 2.10 14.67
CA ASP A 483 25.08 2.06 15.48
C ASP A 483 25.62 3.45 15.91
N GLU A 484 24.73 4.41 16.18
CA GLU A 484 25.12 5.75 16.68
C GLU A 484 23.97 6.51 17.36
N ASN A 485 24.22 7.20 18.48
CA ASN A 485 23.25 8.10 19.10
C ASN A 485 22.95 9.30 18.19
N GLY A 486 21.77 9.29 17.55
CA GLY A 486 21.42 10.22 16.48
C GLY A 486 21.15 9.57 15.13
N ALA A 487 21.48 8.28 14.96
CA ALA A 487 21.06 7.50 13.80
C ALA A 487 19.55 7.24 13.86
N ASP A 488 18.89 7.37 12.72
CA ASP A 488 17.46 7.16 12.53
C ASP A 488 17.28 6.58 11.12
N LEU A 489 16.69 5.40 11.00
CA LEU A 489 16.56 4.68 9.73
C LEU A 489 15.40 5.20 8.88
N THR A 490 14.66 6.21 9.34
CA THR A 490 13.58 6.83 8.56
C THR A 490 14.11 7.40 7.24
N GLY A 491 13.44 7.03 6.15
CA GLY A 491 13.88 7.33 4.79
C GLY A 491 14.75 6.23 4.16
N SER A 492 15.07 5.15 4.89
CA SER A 492 15.58 3.91 4.28
C SER A 492 14.53 3.33 3.32
N TYR A 493 14.98 2.63 2.29
CA TYR A 493 14.12 2.11 1.21
C TYR A 493 14.27 0.61 1.07
N ILE A 494 13.15 -0.09 0.87
CA ILE A 494 13.09 -1.54 0.67
C ILE A 494 12.23 -1.82 -0.55
N LYS A 495 12.74 -2.65 -1.45
CA LYS A 495 12.02 -3.16 -2.61
C LYS A 495 12.22 -4.67 -2.73
N ALA A 496 11.17 -5.41 -3.10
CA ALA A 496 11.22 -6.85 -3.28
C ALA A 496 10.55 -7.32 -4.57
N ASP A 497 10.88 -8.54 -5.00
CA ASP A 497 10.23 -9.23 -6.13
C ASP A 497 8.86 -9.81 -5.76
N LYS A 498 8.60 -10.01 -4.46
CA LYS A 498 7.34 -10.53 -3.90
C LYS A 498 6.88 -9.67 -2.71
N PRO A 499 5.60 -9.77 -2.31
CA PRO A 499 5.11 -9.20 -1.06
C PRO A 499 5.95 -9.58 0.16
N ILE A 500 6.19 -8.59 1.03
CA ILE A 500 6.96 -8.68 2.27
C ILE A 500 6.24 -7.92 3.39
N VAL A 501 6.46 -8.31 4.64
CA VAL A 501 6.11 -7.51 5.81
C VAL A 501 7.34 -6.67 6.21
N VAL A 502 7.11 -5.43 6.63
CA VAL A 502 8.16 -4.54 7.16
C VAL A 502 7.68 -3.93 8.48
N PHE A 503 8.53 -4.00 9.51
CA PHE A 503 8.39 -3.24 10.75
C PHE A 503 9.48 -2.17 10.83
N GLY A 504 9.20 -1.09 11.55
CA GLY A 504 10.18 -0.09 11.95
C GLY A 504 10.00 0.27 13.42
N GLY A 505 11.10 0.51 14.13
CA GLY A 505 11.03 0.64 15.58
C GLY A 505 12.32 1.07 16.26
N SER A 506 12.37 0.89 17.58
CA SER A 506 13.55 1.09 18.42
C SER A 506 13.41 0.36 19.75
N GLU A 507 14.48 -0.28 20.24
CA GLU A 507 14.51 -0.97 21.54
C GLU A 507 14.15 -0.03 22.71
N ALA A 508 14.60 1.24 22.63
CA ALA A 508 14.23 2.30 23.55
C ALA A 508 14.49 3.69 22.93
N SER A 509 13.45 4.51 22.73
CA SER A 509 13.61 5.89 22.23
C SER A 509 12.68 6.92 22.90
N ASN A 510 13.21 8.10 23.20
CA ASN A 510 12.53 9.15 23.99
C ASN A 510 11.69 10.10 23.11
N SER A 511 10.55 10.56 23.59
CA SER A 511 9.70 11.54 22.87
C SER A 511 9.40 12.74 23.76
N PRO A 512 9.78 13.98 23.37
CA PRO A 512 10.41 14.37 22.10
C PRO A 512 11.91 13.98 21.95
N ASN A 513 12.46 14.19 20.75
CA ASN A 513 13.88 13.95 20.41
C ASN A 513 14.77 15.14 20.82
N THR A 514 15.31 15.14 22.03
CA THR A 514 15.92 16.36 22.62
C THR A 514 17.44 16.45 22.57
N ASN A 515 18.13 15.32 22.37
CA ASN A 515 19.59 15.22 22.49
C ASN A 515 20.38 15.70 21.25
N LYS A 516 19.81 16.59 20.44
CA LYS A 516 20.42 17.02 19.17
C LYS A 516 21.43 18.15 19.35
N CYS A 517 22.69 17.89 18.99
CA CYS A 517 23.78 18.87 19.03
C CYS A 517 23.90 19.60 17.68
N ILE A 518 23.52 20.89 17.64
CA ILE A 518 23.60 21.73 16.44
C ILE A 518 24.96 22.41 16.37
N LYS A 519 25.76 22.10 15.35
CA LYS A 519 27.07 22.74 15.09
C LYS A 519 26.96 23.76 13.96
N ALA A 520 27.68 24.87 14.08
CA ALA A 520 27.94 25.74 12.93
C ALA A 520 28.90 25.04 11.94
N PRO A 521 28.82 25.31 10.62
CA PRO A 521 29.75 24.74 9.65
C PRO A 521 31.21 24.96 10.03
N GLY A 522 32.02 23.89 10.02
CA GLY A 522 33.43 23.92 10.42
C GLY A 522 33.71 24.00 11.94
N SER A 523 32.70 24.17 12.79
CA SER A 523 32.90 24.27 14.25
C SER A 523 33.07 22.88 14.89
N PRO A 524 34.08 22.65 15.74
CA PRO A 524 34.22 21.40 16.48
C PRO A 524 33.16 21.27 17.59
N SER A 525 32.72 22.39 18.16
CA SER A 525 31.67 22.47 19.18
C SER A 525 30.35 22.99 18.62
N GLY A 526 29.26 22.69 19.31
CA GLY A 526 27.91 23.11 18.97
C GLY A 526 27.08 23.49 20.19
N LYS A 527 25.78 23.58 19.96
CA LYS A 527 24.76 23.92 20.96
C LYS A 527 23.62 22.89 20.94
N CYS A 528 23.24 22.40 22.11
CA CYS A 528 22.08 21.51 22.25
C CYS A 528 20.81 22.26 21.88
N GLN A 529 19.99 21.68 20.99
CA GLN A 529 18.85 22.36 20.38
C GLN A 529 17.84 22.89 21.41
N PHE A 530 17.65 22.19 22.54
CA PHE A 530 16.63 22.53 23.54
C PHE A 530 17.15 23.44 24.66
N GLN A 531 18.38 23.25 25.16
CA GLN A 531 18.94 23.99 26.31
C GLN A 531 20.00 25.06 25.96
N GLY A 532 20.53 25.08 24.75
CA GLY A 532 21.68 25.95 24.40
C GLY A 532 22.98 25.62 25.16
N TRP A 533 23.06 24.46 25.82
CA TRP A 533 24.30 23.96 26.42
C TRP A 533 25.34 23.66 25.34
N THR A 534 26.62 23.84 25.66
CA THR A 534 27.71 23.54 24.72
C THR A 534 27.91 22.03 24.61
N CYS A 535 27.99 21.52 23.39
CA CYS A 535 28.14 20.08 23.08
C CYS A 535 29.27 19.82 22.08
N ALA A 536 29.85 18.62 22.10
CA ALA A 536 30.71 18.11 21.04
C ALA A 536 30.01 17.03 20.21
N SER A 537 28.97 16.40 20.76
CA SER A 537 28.18 15.31 20.17
C SER A 537 26.73 15.34 20.69
N ASN A 538 25.84 14.55 20.10
CA ASN A 538 24.49 14.33 20.64
C ASN A 538 24.52 13.75 22.07
N ALA A 539 25.54 12.95 22.40
CA ALA A 539 25.75 12.38 23.73
C ALA A 539 26.19 13.40 24.80
N ASP A 540 26.34 14.68 24.46
CA ASP A 540 26.55 15.78 25.41
C ASP A 540 25.27 16.59 25.66
N CYS A 541 24.18 16.27 24.95
CA CYS A 541 22.89 16.93 25.08
C CYS A 541 21.90 16.08 25.88
N PRO A 542 21.07 16.71 26.73
CA PRO A 542 20.17 15.99 27.60
C PRO A 542 19.02 15.34 26.84
N VAL A 543 18.59 14.20 27.37
CA VAL A 543 17.51 13.37 26.88
C VAL A 543 16.30 13.58 27.80
N THR A 544 15.12 13.93 27.28
CA THR A 544 13.88 13.86 28.09
C THR A 544 13.69 12.43 28.57
N CYS A 545 13.89 12.16 29.88
CA CYS A 545 13.45 10.88 30.43
C CYS A 545 11.93 10.73 30.19
N CYS A 546 11.42 9.56 29.90
CA CYS A 546 12.05 8.27 29.74
C CYS A 546 11.77 7.72 28.32
N ALA A 547 12.47 6.65 27.97
CA ALA A 547 12.29 5.96 26.70
C ALA A 547 11.34 4.79 26.89
N ASP A 548 10.69 4.41 25.80
CA ASP A 548 9.93 3.18 25.70
C ASP A 548 10.39 2.44 24.43
N HIS A 549 10.12 1.14 24.36
CA HIS A 549 10.18 0.39 23.11
C HIS A 549 9.19 0.97 22.10
N LEU A 550 9.49 0.87 20.82
CA LEU A 550 8.62 1.36 19.75
C LEU A 550 8.57 0.32 18.63
N GLU A 551 7.38 -0.12 18.24
CA GLU A 551 7.18 -1.01 17.09
C GLU A 551 5.89 -0.71 16.33
N GLU A 552 5.97 -0.64 15.00
CA GLU A 552 4.76 -0.64 14.16
C GLU A 552 5.03 -1.35 12.82
N GLN A 553 4.06 -2.16 12.36
CA GLN A 553 4.06 -2.74 11.03
C GLN A 553 3.74 -1.65 10.01
N LEU A 554 4.73 -1.30 9.19
CA LEU A 554 4.60 -0.20 8.26
C LEU A 554 3.62 -0.55 7.14
N PHE A 555 2.93 0.48 6.63
CA PHE A 555 2.03 0.34 5.49
C PHE A 555 2.83 0.42 4.18
N PRO A 556 2.56 -0.44 3.17
CA PRO A 556 3.29 -0.43 1.90
C PRO A 556 3.05 0.84 1.09
N THR A 557 4.05 1.28 0.32
CA THR A 557 4.06 2.60 -0.35
C THR A 557 2.89 2.82 -1.31
N ASN A 558 2.37 1.75 -1.93
CA ASN A 558 1.21 1.78 -2.81
C ASN A 558 -0.14 2.02 -2.09
N SER A 559 -0.16 1.91 -0.75
CA SER A 559 -1.34 2.15 0.09
C SER A 559 -1.34 3.55 0.73
N TRP A 560 -0.30 4.36 0.50
CA TRP A 560 -0.15 5.67 1.15
C TRP A 560 -1.16 6.70 0.63
N GLY A 561 -1.63 7.55 1.53
CA GLY A 561 -2.67 8.55 1.25
C GLY A 561 -2.15 9.98 1.16
N LYS A 562 -3.08 10.92 0.92
CA LYS A 562 -2.82 12.38 0.82
C LYS A 562 -3.57 13.23 1.86
N LEU A 563 -4.41 12.61 2.69
CA LEU A 563 -5.27 13.26 3.67
C LEU A 563 -5.30 12.43 4.95
N PHE A 564 -4.90 13.04 6.06
CA PHE A 564 -4.84 12.41 7.38
C PHE A 564 -5.46 13.33 8.43
N MET A 565 -5.96 12.73 9.51
CA MET A 565 -6.47 13.43 10.69
C MET A 565 -5.52 13.16 11.85
N ALA A 566 -4.66 14.12 12.13
CA ALA A 566 -3.73 14.07 13.25
C ALA A 566 -4.48 14.42 14.54
N THR A 567 -4.77 13.41 15.37
CA THR A 567 -5.48 13.61 16.63
C THR A 567 -4.61 13.29 17.84
N LYS A 568 -4.40 14.29 18.69
CA LYS A 568 -3.59 14.24 19.90
C LYS A 568 -4.10 13.11 20.82
N ALA A 569 -3.21 12.38 21.49
CA ALA A 569 -3.60 11.49 22.58
C ALA A 569 -4.06 12.31 23.79
N LYS A 570 -4.98 11.78 24.62
CA LYS A 570 -5.49 12.42 25.83
C LYS A 570 -4.38 13.15 26.62
N ALA A 571 -4.51 14.47 26.78
CA ALA A 571 -3.52 15.27 27.50
C ALA A 571 -3.36 14.79 28.96
N ARG A 572 -2.10 14.69 29.41
CA ARG A 572 -1.72 14.25 30.75
C ARG A 572 -1.04 15.37 31.56
N GLY A 573 -0.46 16.35 30.85
CA GLY A 573 0.09 17.61 31.33
C GLY A 573 0.10 18.65 30.21
N ASN A 574 1.24 19.30 30.00
CA ASN A 574 1.51 20.21 28.87
C ASN A 574 2.19 19.48 27.68
N GLU A 575 2.10 18.15 27.63
CA GLU A 575 2.87 17.35 26.69
C GLU A 575 2.28 17.40 25.27
N LYS A 576 3.16 17.28 24.27
CA LYS A 576 2.81 17.26 22.84
C LYS A 576 3.14 15.90 22.26
N ASP A 577 2.33 15.44 21.32
CA ASP A 577 2.72 14.27 20.53
C ASP A 577 3.61 14.74 19.38
N ALA A 578 4.63 13.94 19.04
CA ALA A 578 5.49 14.22 17.90
C ALA A 578 4.90 13.59 16.63
N TRP A 579 4.81 14.38 15.56
CA TRP A 579 4.23 14.03 14.27
C TRP A 579 5.33 14.00 13.22
N ARG A 580 5.52 12.83 12.61
CA ARG A 580 6.56 12.58 11.61
C ARG A 580 5.91 12.30 10.26
N ILE A 581 6.31 13.04 9.24
CA ILE A 581 5.75 12.95 7.89
C ILE A 581 6.85 12.56 6.92
N LEU A 582 6.67 11.44 6.21
CA LEU A 582 7.63 10.84 5.28
C LEU A 582 7.06 10.84 3.85
N ALA A 583 7.86 11.30 2.88
CA ALA A 583 7.41 11.53 1.51
C ALA A 583 7.74 10.36 0.55
N SER A 584 6.74 9.87 -0.19
CA SER A 584 6.93 8.81 -1.20
C SER A 584 7.53 9.30 -2.53
N LYS A 585 7.51 10.62 -2.80
CA LYS A 585 7.82 11.22 -4.11
C LYS A 585 8.55 12.56 -3.98
N ASN A 586 9.27 12.93 -5.04
CA ASN A 586 9.92 14.24 -5.15
C ASN A 586 8.88 15.38 -5.26
N GLY A 587 9.23 16.56 -4.72
CA GLY A 587 8.34 17.72 -4.74
C GLY A 587 7.07 17.56 -3.89
N THR A 588 7.13 16.76 -2.81
CA THR A 588 6.02 16.58 -1.87
C THR A 588 5.85 17.84 -1.02
N VAL A 589 4.75 18.54 -1.21
CA VAL A 589 4.32 19.71 -0.42
C VAL A 589 3.23 19.26 0.54
N VAL A 590 3.37 19.63 1.80
CA VAL A 590 2.46 19.24 2.90
C VAL A 590 1.97 20.49 3.62
N GLN A 591 0.68 20.53 3.95
CA GLN A 591 0.03 21.60 4.70
C GLN A 591 -0.67 21.00 5.93
N THR A 592 -0.72 21.77 7.01
CA THR A 592 -1.47 21.44 8.23
C THR A 592 -2.60 22.44 8.44
N ILE A 593 -3.76 21.97 8.92
CA ILE A 593 -4.97 22.79 9.09
C ILE A 593 -5.57 22.57 10.49
N PRO A 594 -5.51 23.56 11.40
CA PRO A 594 -4.77 24.83 11.27
C PRO A 594 -3.24 24.60 11.19
N PRO A 595 -2.46 25.56 10.68
CA PRO A 595 -1.01 25.40 10.53
C PRO A 595 -0.30 25.09 11.87
N GLN A 596 0.48 24.01 11.89
CA GLN A 596 1.22 23.54 13.07
C GLN A 596 2.72 23.85 13.00
N ALA A 597 3.32 23.70 11.82
CA ALA A 597 4.76 23.84 11.60
C ALA A 597 5.08 24.29 10.16
N PRO A 598 6.21 24.97 9.92
CA PRO A 598 6.68 25.33 8.58
C PRO A 598 7.35 24.13 7.90
N ILE A 599 6.54 23.15 7.48
CA ILE A 599 7.00 21.94 6.80
C ILE A 599 7.62 22.34 5.44
N PRO A 600 8.89 22.00 5.15
CA PRO A 600 9.52 22.27 3.85
C PRO A 600 8.98 21.33 2.76
N THR A 601 9.22 21.66 1.49
CA THR A 601 9.02 20.70 0.39
C THR A 601 9.96 19.52 0.58
N LEU A 602 9.40 18.31 0.67
CA LEU A 602 10.14 17.06 0.86
C LEU A 602 10.36 16.36 -0.48
N ASN A 603 11.56 15.79 -0.66
CA ASN A 603 11.82 14.83 -1.72
C ASN A 603 11.54 13.39 -1.26
N GLN A 604 11.57 12.45 -2.19
CA GLN A 604 11.35 11.03 -1.91
C GLN A 604 12.32 10.53 -0.82
N GLY A 605 11.80 9.83 0.18
CA GLY A 605 12.55 9.36 1.34
C GLY A 605 12.89 10.45 2.38
N GLN A 606 12.69 11.73 2.07
CA GLN A 606 12.85 12.79 3.07
C GLN A 606 11.63 12.87 3.99
N TRP A 607 11.89 13.28 5.22
CA TRP A 607 10.88 13.40 6.27
C TRP A 607 11.05 14.68 7.07
N TYR A 608 9.99 15.05 7.79
CA TYR A 608 9.97 16.17 8.72
C TYR A 608 9.22 15.78 9.99
N GLU A 609 9.71 16.21 11.15
CA GLU A 609 9.12 15.93 12.46
C GLU A 609 8.86 17.25 13.22
N PHE A 610 7.70 17.35 13.86
CA PHE A 610 7.32 18.48 14.71
C PHE A 610 6.38 18.03 15.82
N GLU A 611 6.30 18.80 16.91
CA GLU A 611 5.41 18.51 18.04
C GLU A 611 4.13 19.34 18.00
N SER A 612 2.98 18.73 18.32
CA SER A 612 1.72 19.47 18.53
C SER A 612 0.90 18.96 19.74
N GLY A 613 0.21 19.90 20.38
CA GLY A 613 -0.79 19.66 21.42
C GLY A 613 -2.24 19.78 20.91
N ALA A 614 -2.45 19.94 19.60
CA ALA A 614 -3.75 20.18 18.97
C ALA A 614 -4.22 18.99 18.13
N ASP A 615 -5.51 18.99 17.79
CA ASP A 615 -6.12 18.13 16.78
C ASP A 615 -6.17 18.89 15.43
N PHE A 616 -5.64 18.32 14.35
CA PHE A 616 -5.47 19.01 13.05
C PHE A 616 -5.55 18.06 11.83
N MET A 617 -5.76 18.63 10.64
CA MET A 617 -5.67 17.88 9.37
C MET A 617 -4.25 17.98 8.79
N ILE A 618 -3.80 16.94 8.09
CA ILE A 618 -2.62 16.96 7.21
C ILE A 618 -3.09 16.73 5.78
N VAL A 619 -2.66 17.57 4.84
CA VAL A 619 -3.00 17.51 3.41
C VAL A 619 -1.73 17.60 2.58
N SER A 620 -1.58 16.76 1.55
CA SER A 620 -0.39 16.77 0.66
C SER A 620 -0.73 16.65 -0.83
N ASN A 621 0.17 17.13 -1.70
CA ASN A 621 0.05 16.97 -3.15
C ASN A 621 0.39 15.53 -3.63
N GLN A 622 1.26 14.83 -2.91
CA GLN A 622 1.74 13.47 -3.18
C GLN A 622 1.50 12.54 -1.98
N PRO A 623 1.51 11.20 -2.16
CA PRO A 623 1.30 10.27 -1.06
C PRO A 623 2.40 10.37 0.02
N ILE A 624 1.99 10.30 1.28
CA ILE A 624 2.85 10.37 2.47
C ILE A 624 2.48 9.27 3.45
N GLN A 625 3.39 8.95 4.37
CA GLN A 625 3.10 8.24 5.61
C GLN A 625 3.24 9.21 6.78
N VAL A 626 2.35 9.07 7.76
CA VAL A 626 2.33 9.90 8.98
C VAL A 626 2.45 8.98 10.18
N GLY A 627 3.48 9.19 10.99
CA GLY A 627 3.65 8.57 12.30
C GLY A 627 3.30 9.56 13.41
N GLN A 628 2.64 9.06 14.45
CA GLN A 628 2.41 9.73 15.72
C GLN A 628 3.25 9.02 16.79
N PHE A 629 4.08 9.78 17.50
CA PHE A 629 4.80 9.28 18.66
C PHE A 629 4.26 9.93 19.92
N LEU A 630 3.72 9.12 20.84
CA LEU A 630 3.22 9.61 22.11
C LEU A 630 4.37 10.24 22.92
N ALA A 631 4.05 11.27 23.71
CA ALA A 631 5.03 11.93 24.56
C ALA A 631 5.44 11.05 25.75
N SER A 632 6.64 11.26 26.26
CA SER A 632 7.13 10.64 27.48
C SER A 632 6.50 11.17 28.77
N SER A 633 6.58 10.38 29.86
CA SER A 633 6.18 10.70 31.23
C SER A 633 6.80 11.97 31.82
N HIS A 634 7.98 12.40 31.36
CA HIS A 634 8.59 13.70 31.73
C HIS A 634 8.69 14.67 30.54
N ALA A 635 7.95 14.44 29.45
CA ALA A 635 7.77 15.45 28.41
C ALA A 635 6.84 16.58 28.92
N PRO A 636 7.10 17.86 28.56
CA PRO A 636 8.03 18.31 27.53
C PRO A 636 9.48 18.59 28.00
N ASN A 637 9.76 18.61 29.29
CA ASN A 637 10.99 19.20 29.83
C ASN A 637 12.20 18.22 29.84
N PRO A 638 13.34 18.51 29.17
CA PRO A 638 14.51 17.62 29.14
C PRO A 638 15.58 18.02 30.16
N ASN A 639 16.17 17.04 30.86
CA ASN A 639 17.01 17.15 32.07
C ASN A 639 17.27 18.58 32.57
N ASN A 640 16.41 19.03 33.48
CA ASN A 640 16.46 20.34 34.12
C ASN A 640 17.50 20.46 35.26
N ASP A 641 18.29 19.42 35.54
CA ASP A 641 19.39 19.48 36.50
C ASP A 641 20.76 19.77 35.82
N VAL A 642 21.67 20.38 36.58
CA VAL A 642 22.98 20.87 36.14
C VAL A 642 24.09 20.36 37.05
N CYS A 643 25.25 20.07 36.47
CA CYS A 643 26.39 19.49 37.16
C CYS A 643 27.28 20.58 37.81
N THR A 644 26.75 21.31 38.79
CA THR A 644 27.40 22.54 39.32
C THR A 644 27.64 22.57 40.83
N THR A 645 26.99 21.72 41.62
CA THR A 645 27.20 21.68 43.07
C THR A 645 28.51 20.95 43.38
N LYS A 646 29.42 21.54 44.16
CA LYS A 646 30.65 20.86 44.58
C LYS A 646 30.44 20.05 45.85
N TYR A 647 30.91 18.80 45.85
CA TYR A 647 30.95 17.93 47.02
C TYR A 647 32.37 17.37 47.20
N GLY A 648 33.21 18.08 47.96
CA GLY A 648 34.64 17.83 48.00
C GLY A 648 35.29 18.17 46.66
N PHE A 649 36.00 17.22 46.05
CA PHE A 649 36.70 17.41 44.78
C PHE A 649 35.87 17.06 43.52
N GLN A 650 34.66 16.53 43.69
CA GLN A 650 33.75 16.17 42.59
C GLN A 650 32.55 17.12 42.50
N ASN A 651 32.02 17.30 41.29
CA ASN A 651 30.71 17.91 41.11
C ASN A 651 29.61 16.86 41.33
N VAL A 652 28.46 17.32 41.80
CA VAL A 652 27.22 16.55 41.92
C VAL A 652 26.05 17.33 41.31
N CYS A 653 25.02 16.58 40.91
CA CYS A 653 23.81 17.12 40.31
C CYS A 653 23.04 18.01 41.29
N THR A 654 22.84 19.27 40.89
CA THR A 654 22.52 20.38 41.78
C THR A 654 21.12 20.32 42.38
N ASN A 655 20.12 19.97 41.58
CA ASN A 655 18.73 19.90 41.99
C ASN A 655 18.43 18.55 42.67
N MET A 656 19.10 17.46 42.27
CA MET A 656 19.04 16.18 42.99
C MET A 656 19.58 16.25 44.42
N ASP A 657 20.69 16.96 44.65
CA ASP A 657 21.19 17.24 46.01
C ASP A 657 20.25 18.20 46.77
N LYS A 658 19.76 19.27 46.14
CA LYS A 658 18.82 20.21 46.78
C LYS A 658 17.51 19.56 47.21
N LEU A 659 16.82 18.87 46.29
CA LEU A 659 15.46 18.36 46.48
C LEU A 659 15.44 17.01 47.21
N PHE A 660 16.29 16.07 46.81
CA PHE A 660 16.25 14.68 47.28
C PHE A 660 17.43 14.28 48.18
N LYS A 661 18.40 15.20 48.42
CA LYS A 661 19.67 14.91 49.13
C LYS A 661 20.49 13.80 48.48
N ALA A 662 20.26 13.57 47.18
CA ALA A 662 20.88 12.51 46.39
C ALA A 662 22.13 13.05 45.66
N LYS A 663 23.31 12.71 46.20
CA LYS A 663 24.62 13.14 45.68
C LYS A 663 25.06 12.29 44.49
N ILE A 664 24.40 12.48 43.34
CA ILE A 664 24.80 11.88 42.07
C ILE A 664 26.04 12.62 41.57
N ALA A 665 27.19 11.94 41.53
CA ALA A 665 28.42 12.49 41.00
C ALA A 665 28.35 12.64 39.47
N CYS A 666 28.93 13.72 38.94
CA CYS A 666 28.85 14.07 37.53
C CYS A 666 30.08 14.87 37.07
N LYS A 667 30.25 14.94 35.75
CA LYS A 667 31.28 15.70 35.02
C LYS A 667 30.65 16.69 34.02
N LYS A 668 29.50 16.34 33.43
CA LYS A 668 28.70 17.20 32.54
C LYS A 668 27.21 17.13 32.89
N ASN A 669 26.44 18.17 32.55
CA ASN A 669 25.01 18.24 32.87
C ASN A 669 24.19 17.07 32.31
N ALA A 670 24.56 16.53 31.14
CA ALA A 670 23.86 15.39 30.53
C ALA A 670 23.98 14.07 31.33
N GLU A 671 24.88 13.99 32.31
CA GLU A 671 24.99 12.84 33.24
C GLU A 671 24.03 12.97 34.45
N CYS A 672 23.38 14.12 34.62
CA CYS A 672 22.38 14.34 35.65
C CYS A 672 20.97 13.93 35.18
N PRO A 673 20.15 13.32 36.05
CA PRO A 673 18.85 12.79 35.67
C PRO A 673 17.80 13.89 35.43
N ASN A 674 16.70 13.53 34.77
CA ASN A 674 15.54 14.42 34.70
C ASN A 674 14.84 14.51 36.06
N ILE A 675 14.26 15.66 36.37
CA ILE A 675 13.40 15.86 37.55
C ILE A 675 12.02 16.30 37.07
N GLN A 676 11.05 15.41 37.22
CA GLN A 676 9.69 15.59 36.72
C GLN A 676 9.04 16.87 37.24
N GLU A 677 8.57 17.71 36.32
CA GLU A 677 7.97 19.00 36.62
C GLU A 677 6.44 18.91 36.78
N PRO A 678 5.79 19.86 37.50
CA PRO A 678 4.33 19.92 37.62
C PRO A 678 3.59 20.03 36.27
N THR A 679 4.27 20.48 35.22
CA THR A 679 3.76 20.60 33.85
C THR A 679 3.91 19.33 33.00
N ASP A 680 4.69 18.35 33.43
CA ASP A 680 5.00 17.19 32.61
C ASP A 680 3.86 16.16 32.55
N ALA A 681 3.98 15.15 31.70
CA ALA A 681 2.95 14.16 31.43
C ALA A 681 2.57 13.23 32.62
N LYS A 682 3.40 13.03 33.65
CA LYS A 682 2.99 12.22 34.82
C LYS A 682 3.21 10.70 34.62
N ILE A 683 2.64 10.17 33.54
CA ILE A 683 2.37 8.74 33.35
C ILE A 683 2.50 8.36 31.87
N GLY A 684 2.93 7.13 31.58
CA GLY A 684 3.13 6.57 30.24
C GLY A 684 4.32 7.17 29.48
N ASP A 685 5.08 6.34 28.79
CA ASP A 685 6.25 6.76 28.02
C ASP A 685 5.96 6.74 26.50
N PRO A 686 6.91 6.83 25.57
CA PRO A 686 6.59 6.85 24.13
C PRO A 686 5.84 5.61 23.60
N ALA A 687 5.15 5.76 22.47
CA ALA A 687 4.56 4.67 21.67
C ALA A 687 4.43 5.12 20.21
N PHE A 688 4.53 4.22 19.24
CA PHE A 688 4.57 4.52 17.79
C PHE A 688 3.30 4.05 17.08
N ILE A 689 2.53 5.02 16.57
CA ILE A 689 1.28 4.77 15.87
C ILE A 689 1.42 5.20 14.40
N VAL A 690 1.24 4.30 13.43
CA VAL A 690 1.05 4.71 12.03
C VAL A 690 -0.38 5.25 11.86
N THR A 691 -0.49 6.52 11.44
CA THR A 691 -1.77 7.19 11.26
C THR A 691 -2.43 6.72 9.97
N VAL A 692 -3.59 6.08 10.08
CA VAL A 692 -4.40 5.63 8.94
C VAL A 692 -4.92 6.85 8.14
N ASN A 693 -4.80 6.79 6.82
CA ASN A 693 -5.28 7.87 5.95
C ASN A 693 -6.81 7.82 5.77
N VAL A 694 -7.45 8.96 5.47
CA VAL A 694 -8.92 9.06 5.45
C VAL A 694 -9.61 8.13 4.43
N GLN A 695 -8.93 7.78 3.32
CA GLN A 695 -9.46 6.83 2.33
C GLN A 695 -9.43 5.37 2.81
N GLN A 696 -8.75 5.11 3.93
CA GLN A 696 -8.60 3.80 4.59
C GLN A 696 -9.44 3.69 5.87
N TYR A 697 -10.35 4.63 6.12
CA TYR A 697 -11.29 4.54 7.23
C TYR A 697 -12.37 3.47 6.96
N LEU A 698 -12.79 2.76 8.01
CA LEU A 698 -13.76 1.67 7.92
C LEU A 698 -15.10 2.06 8.60
N THR A 699 -16.13 1.24 8.38
CA THR A 699 -17.46 1.36 8.99
C THR A 699 -17.74 0.31 10.08
N ASP A 700 -16.82 -0.63 10.30
CA ASP A 700 -16.91 -1.70 11.30
C ASP A 700 -15.49 -2.02 11.79
N TYR A 701 -15.30 -1.97 13.11
CA TYR A 701 -14.03 -2.13 13.81
C TYR A 701 -14.23 -3.07 14.99
N VAL A 702 -13.32 -4.02 15.20
CA VAL A 702 -13.24 -4.82 16.44
C VAL A 702 -11.79 -4.84 16.92
N PHE A 703 -11.57 -4.38 18.15
CA PHE A 703 -10.24 -4.14 18.72
C PHE A 703 -10.15 -4.55 20.20
N LEU A 704 -8.93 -4.67 20.74
CA LEU A 704 -8.66 -5.00 22.14
C LEU A 704 -8.25 -3.77 22.94
N VAL A 705 -8.84 -3.59 24.11
CA VAL A 705 -8.25 -2.79 25.18
C VAL A 705 -7.64 -3.74 26.22
N PRO A 706 -6.30 -3.75 26.41
CA PRO A 706 -5.64 -4.67 27.34
C PRO A 706 -6.00 -4.42 28.81
N ASN A 707 -5.78 -5.43 29.66
CA ASN A 707 -6.17 -5.42 31.08
C ASN A 707 -5.01 -5.14 32.06
N LYS A 708 -3.98 -4.42 31.60
CA LYS A 708 -2.73 -4.16 32.35
C LYS A 708 -2.33 -2.70 32.49
N TYR A 709 -3.01 -1.78 31.80
CA TYR A 709 -2.74 -0.35 31.86
C TYR A 709 -3.77 0.36 32.73
N SER A 710 -3.31 1.23 33.64
CA SER A 710 -4.16 1.97 34.57
C SER A 710 -5.06 3.02 33.91
N GLN A 711 -4.75 3.46 32.68
CA GLN A 711 -5.64 4.28 31.85
C GLN A 711 -5.68 3.79 30.40
N ASN A 712 -6.86 3.71 29.79
CA ASN A 712 -7.04 3.32 28.40
C ASN A 712 -8.03 4.27 27.70
N TYR A 713 -7.76 4.57 26.43
CA TYR A 713 -8.51 5.54 25.65
C TYR A 713 -8.71 5.09 24.20
N VAL A 714 -9.73 5.65 23.57
CA VAL A 714 -9.96 5.57 22.12
C VAL A 714 -10.19 6.97 21.54
N ASN A 715 -9.45 7.30 20.47
CA ASN A 715 -9.78 8.44 19.59
C ASN A 715 -10.68 7.91 18.46
N ILE A 716 -11.83 8.55 18.24
CA ILE A 716 -12.79 8.21 17.18
C ILE A 716 -12.99 9.44 16.31
N ILE A 717 -12.65 9.32 15.03
CA ILE A 717 -12.55 10.40 14.06
C ILE A 717 -13.66 10.24 13.02
N LYS A 718 -14.48 11.28 12.81
CA LYS A 718 -15.65 11.22 11.92
C LYS A 718 -15.96 12.55 11.23
N GLN A 719 -16.83 12.52 10.23
CA GLN A 719 -17.52 13.72 9.75
C GLN A 719 -18.79 14.00 10.56
N LYS A 720 -19.27 15.25 10.58
CA LYS A 720 -20.46 15.67 11.34
C LYS A 720 -21.71 14.82 11.12
N ASN A 721 -21.97 14.39 9.88
CA ASN A 721 -23.16 13.61 9.52
C ASN A 721 -23.02 12.10 9.80
N THR A 722 -21.88 11.66 10.33
CA THR A 722 -21.65 10.25 10.67
C THR A 722 -22.23 9.92 12.04
N THR A 723 -23.10 8.91 12.09
CA THR A 723 -23.53 8.25 13.33
C THR A 723 -22.57 7.13 13.68
N VAL A 724 -22.21 7.00 14.96
CA VAL A 724 -21.27 5.98 15.46
C VAL A 724 -21.88 5.27 16.66
N THR A 725 -21.71 3.96 16.70
CA THR A 725 -22.15 3.06 17.77
C THR A 725 -20.93 2.33 18.32
N LEU A 726 -20.78 2.29 19.64
CA LEU A 726 -19.74 1.54 20.35
C LEU A 726 -20.43 0.52 21.26
N ASP A 727 -20.11 -0.76 21.10
CA ASP A 727 -20.66 -1.88 21.89
C ASP A 727 -22.20 -1.93 21.92
N ASN A 728 -22.81 -1.62 20.78
CA ASN A 728 -24.25 -1.49 20.54
C ASN A 728 -24.91 -0.23 21.16
N ALA A 729 -24.15 0.65 21.83
CA ALA A 729 -24.63 1.94 22.31
C ALA A 729 -24.28 3.09 21.34
N PRO A 730 -25.23 3.91 20.87
CA PRO A 730 -24.94 5.05 20.01
C PRO A 730 -24.19 6.15 20.76
N LEU A 731 -23.09 6.64 20.20
CA LEU A 731 -22.27 7.70 20.80
C LEU A 731 -22.95 9.07 20.63
N ALA A 732 -23.32 9.69 21.75
CA ALA A 732 -24.08 10.94 21.77
C ALA A 732 -23.27 12.12 21.17
N PRO A 733 -23.85 12.99 20.32
CA PRO A 733 -23.10 13.96 19.52
C PRO A 733 -22.13 14.87 20.29
N GLN A 734 -22.47 15.25 21.53
CA GLN A 734 -21.68 16.16 22.36
C GLN A 734 -20.34 15.60 22.85
N VAL A 735 -20.05 14.30 22.66
CA VAL A 735 -18.72 13.73 22.97
C VAL A 735 -17.71 14.00 21.85
N PHE A 736 -18.18 14.41 20.67
CA PHE A 736 -17.35 14.78 19.52
C PHE A 736 -17.06 16.28 19.52
N LYS A 737 -15.80 16.66 19.32
CA LYS A 737 -15.34 18.04 19.18
C LYS A 737 -14.91 18.31 17.75
N ASP A 738 -15.34 19.43 17.18
CA ASP A 738 -14.87 19.90 15.88
C ASP A 738 -13.35 20.17 15.91
N PHE A 739 -12.65 19.79 14.85
CA PHE A 739 -11.24 20.14 14.65
C PHE A 739 -10.90 20.29 13.16
N GLY A 740 -9.81 21.01 12.86
CA GLY A 740 -9.45 21.37 11.50
C GLY A 740 -10.54 22.20 10.78
N ASN A 741 -10.55 22.11 9.45
CA ASN A 741 -11.61 22.65 8.60
C ASN A 741 -12.50 21.51 8.06
N ALA A 742 -13.47 21.82 7.20
CA ALA A 742 -14.27 20.84 6.45
C ALA A 742 -15.11 19.83 7.28
N GLY A 743 -15.42 20.15 8.54
CA GLY A 743 -16.46 19.43 9.31
C GLY A 743 -16.05 18.08 9.90
N TRP A 744 -14.76 17.89 10.17
CA TRP A 744 -14.25 16.76 10.94
C TRP A 744 -14.46 16.96 12.45
N GLN A 745 -14.68 15.84 13.15
CA GLN A 745 -14.84 15.81 14.60
C GLN A 745 -14.11 14.61 15.21
N VAL A 746 -13.58 14.80 16.43
CA VAL A 746 -12.96 13.73 17.22
C VAL A 746 -13.66 13.56 18.56
N ALA A 747 -14.02 12.32 18.91
CA ALA A 747 -14.32 11.93 20.28
C ALA A 747 -13.10 11.27 20.90
N ARG A 748 -12.87 11.55 22.18
CA ARG A 748 -11.70 11.09 22.95
C ARG A 748 -12.17 10.49 24.27
N LEU A 749 -12.48 9.20 24.22
CA LEU A 749 -13.23 8.50 25.27
C LEU A 749 -12.27 7.65 26.12
N ALA A 750 -12.44 7.68 27.43
CA ALA A 750 -11.90 6.63 28.28
C ALA A 750 -12.67 5.33 28.01
N ILE A 751 -11.99 4.20 27.99
CA ILE A 751 -12.57 2.91 27.61
C ILE A 751 -12.12 1.81 28.58
N SER A 752 -13.01 0.85 28.84
CA SER A 752 -12.72 -0.32 29.67
C SER A 752 -11.75 -1.27 28.99
N GLN A 753 -11.06 -2.12 29.76
CA GLN A 753 -10.43 -3.33 29.23
C GLN A 753 -11.48 -4.28 28.61
N GLY A 754 -11.18 -4.91 27.48
CA GLY A 754 -12.09 -5.84 26.82
C GLY A 754 -11.99 -5.87 25.29
N VAL A 755 -12.85 -6.68 24.67
CA VAL A 755 -13.11 -6.63 23.22
C VAL A 755 -14.17 -5.56 22.98
N HIS A 756 -13.90 -4.63 22.09
CA HIS A 756 -14.80 -3.55 21.75
C HIS A 756 -15.17 -3.60 20.26
N ARG A 757 -16.42 -3.28 19.93
CA ARG A 757 -16.89 -3.15 18.54
C ARG A 757 -17.45 -1.77 18.27
N LEU A 758 -16.91 -1.09 17.27
CA LEU A 758 -17.39 0.18 16.78
C LEU A 758 -17.98 0.02 15.37
N THR A 759 -19.20 0.51 15.16
CA THR A 759 -19.84 0.56 13.84
C THR A 759 -20.33 1.96 13.50
N SER A 760 -20.36 2.31 12.23
CA SER A 760 -20.73 3.65 11.75
C SER A 760 -21.45 3.61 10.39
N ASN A 761 -22.26 4.64 10.11
CA ASN A 761 -23.00 4.73 8.83
C ASN A 761 -22.14 5.25 7.67
N ASN A 762 -20.97 5.82 7.96
CA ASN A 762 -19.98 6.36 7.04
C ASN A 762 -18.57 6.14 7.64
N PRO A 763 -17.51 6.02 6.82
CA PRO A 763 -16.16 5.74 7.30
C PRO A 763 -15.68 6.63 8.46
N THR A 764 -15.06 5.99 9.45
CA THR A 764 -14.48 6.62 10.64
C THR A 764 -13.06 6.13 10.90
N GLY A 765 -12.18 6.98 11.41
CA GLY A 765 -10.85 6.58 11.90
C GLY A 765 -10.91 6.22 13.39
N VAL A 766 -10.17 5.20 13.82
CA VAL A 766 -10.17 4.74 15.22
C VAL A 766 -8.75 4.36 15.65
N THR A 767 -8.27 4.97 16.74
CA THR A 767 -6.95 4.72 17.34
C THR A 767 -7.13 4.36 18.81
N VAL A 768 -6.49 3.27 19.25
CA VAL A 768 -6.55 2.74 20.62
C VAL A 768 -5.19 2.97 21.28
N TYR A 769 -5.18 3.48 22.51
CA TYR A 769 -3.94 3.72 23.26
C TYR A 769 -4.18 3.72 24.76
N GLY A 770 -3.13 3.52 25.54
CA GLY A 770 -3.22 3.50 27.00
C GLY A 770 -1.86 3.62 27.69
N TRP A 771 -1.92 3.78 29.00
CA TRP A 771 -0.78 4.16 29.84
C TRP A 771 -0.79 3.45 31.19
N ASP A 772 0.40 3.16 31.67
CA ASP A 772 0.65 3.01 33.09
C ASP A 772 1.94 3.76 33.49
N ASN A 773 2.37 3.60 34.74
CA ASN A 773 3.65 4.12 35.18
C ASN A 773 4.79 3.48 34.36
N TYR A 774 5.51 4.31 33.60
CA TYR A 774 6.67 3.96 32.77
C TYR A 774 6.41 3.01 31.58
N VAL A 775 5.18 2.99 31.04
CA VAL A 775 4.81 2.16 29.87
C VAL A 775 3.63 2.75 29.08
N SER A 776 3.62 2.50 27.78
CA SER A 776 2.53 2.87 26.87
C SER A 776 2.07 1.72 25.97
N TYR A 777 1.00 1.96 25.22
CA TYR A 777 0.78 1.31 23.92
C TYR A 777 -0.03 2.24 23.03
N GLY A 778 0.11 2.14 21.71
CA GLY A 778 -0.77 2.84 20.79
C GLY A 778 -0.80 2.19 19.41
N TYR A 779 -1.99 1.89 18.89
CA TYR A 779 -2.14 1.30 17.56
C TYR A 779 -3.44 1.73 16.86
N PRO A 780 -3.49 1.73 15.52
CA PRO A 780 -4.73 1.95 14.78
C PRO A 780 -5.64 0.73 14.90
N ALA A 781 -6.90 0.90 15.32
CA ALA A 781 -7.82 -0.23 15.58
C ALA A 781 -8.04 -1.12 14.33
N GLY A 782 -7.90 -0.53 13.15
CA GLY A 782 -7.96 -1.19 11.85
C GLY A 782 -7.74 -0.20 10.72
N ALA A 783 -7.53 -0.72 9.51
CA ALA A 783 -7.28 0.08 8.32
C ALA A 783 -7.80 -0.63 7.07
N GLY A 784 -8.37 0.16 6.16
CA GLY A 784 -8.46 -0.20 4.75
C GLY A 784 -7.07 -0.20 4.12
N LEU A 785 -6.86 -1.03 3.10
CA LEU A 785 -5.57 -1.20 2.42
C LEU A 785 -5.73 -1.34 0.89
N SER A 786 -6.87 -0.93 0.35
CA SER A 786 -6.99 -0.63 -1.08
C SER A 786 -5.99 0.47 -1.46
N GLY A 787 -5.01 0.13 -2.28
CA GLY A 787 -4.18 1.14 -2.94
C GLY A 787 -5.01 2.00 -3.90
N GLN A 788 -4.51 3.19 -4.24
CA GLN A 788 -5.08 3.95 -5.36
C GLN A 788 -4.74 3.22 -6.67
N GLN A 789 -5.76 2.73 -7.36
CA GLN A 789 -5.71 2.36 -8.79
C GLN A 789 -6.02 3.61 -9.63
#